data_AF-A0A8J6L751-F1
#
_entry.id   AF-A0A8J6L751-F1
#
_cell.length_a   1.000
_cell.length_b   1.000
_cell.length_c   1.000
_cell.angle_alpha   90.00
_cell.angle_beta   90.00
_cell.angle_gamma   90.00
#
_symmetry.space_group_name_H-M   'P 1'
#
loop_
_entity.id
_entity.type
_entity.pdbx_description
1 polymer ?
#
loop_
_entity_poly.entity_id
_entity_poly.type
_entity_poly.pdbx_seq_one_letter_code
_entity_poly.pdbx_strand_id
1 'polypeptide(L)'
;MAKVPTIKFNNGQSYPIFGIGTWKSKPGEVTQAVKDAIDIGYRHIDCAYAYCNEKEVGEAISAKIAEGVVKRDDLYVTSKLWNTFHRPDLVEKGLKATLSNLGLKYLDLYLIHWPFALKEDGDMFPVDADGKTAYSDVDYVDTWKAMEEVCKKGLTKSIGISNFNKRQIERLLENATIPPVTNQIECHPYLTQMKLTQFCKSKNIIITAYSPLGSPDRPWAKPDDPQLLDDPKIKKIADKYNKTPAQVVLKYQVQRGHITIPKSVTKSRIKQNFDIWDFQLAPEDIQLINTFDCNGRICPYADAFTHKDHPFTKDDKSPELSKPGEVTQAVKDAIDIGYRHIDCAHVYGNEKEVGEGIKAKIDEGVVKREDLFITSKLWNTFHAPELVEAALKTTLSNLGLEHLDLYLVHWPFALKEGGELFPVDESGKTAYSDVDYVDTWKAMEEVCKKGLTKLIGVSNFNKPQIERLLESATIIPATNQIECHPYLAQLKLSEFCKTKGITITAYSPLGSPDRPWAKPDDPLLLEDEKIKKIAEKYKKTPAQVVLKYQVQRGHITIPKSVTKSRIQENFQIWDFELTPEDIELINSFDCNGRICPYVENERANDKIQQRGSLSIIRSRNLEEVGQAVKDAIDIGYRLIDTAVVYNNEKEIGEAIASKISQGNIQRENLFITSKLWSTFHRPDLVEPSLKSSLSNLRLDYIDLYLVHWPFALQEDGDLFPLSEDGKFLFSDVDFLDTWKAMEQIYKKGLAKSIGVSNFNRRQLDRLLKSAKVLPVTNQVRSSRVLVKIYEHFLQVECHPYLTQIKMSSFLESKGMMLMAYSPLGSADRPWAKPTDRVLLADSKLKKIADKYEKTPAQIVLRYQIQRGHIPIPKSINKERLLENIDIFNFELKKDESKPGEVVQAVKDAIDAGYRHIDCAHLYGNEKEVGDAIKTKVSEGVVKREDLYITSKLWCNSHRPDMVEPALRLTLSNLGLDYLDLYLIHWPTAFKAGPDLYPVHATGKYLFGDEDYVDTWKAMEEVCKKGLTKSIGVSNFNKRQIERVLEKATILPVTNQIECHPYLNQKKLIGFCRSKGIVVTAYSPLGSPDRPWAKPDDPKLTEDLKIVQIASKYKKSPAQVILKYQIQRGNITIPKSVNKSRIKENLDIWDFQLTPEDIAYLDTFDCNGRVCHFVE
;
A
#
# COMPACT_ATOMS: atom_id res chain seq x y z
N MET A 1 -5.13 -53.56 -2.98
CA MET A 1 -5.05 -52.29 -2.21
C MET A 1 -4.14 -51.32 -2.97
N ALA A 2 -4.46 -50.02 -3.00
CA ALA A 2 -3.57 -49.03 -3.59
C ALA A 2 -2.25 -48.99 -2.81
N LYS A 3 -1.12 -49.15 -3.50
CA LYS A 3 0.21 -49.11 -2.87
C LYS A 3 0.58 -47.63 -2.66
N VAL A 4 0.78 -47.23 -1.40
CA VAL A 4 1.23 -45.87 -1.06
C VAL A 4 2.57 -45.61 -1.77
N PRO A 5 2.71 -44.49 -2.51
CA PRO A 5 3.98 -44.15 -3.14
C PRO A 5 5.10 -43.98 -2.09
N THR A 6 6.34 -44.19 -2.53
CA THR A 6 7.51 -44.03 -1.68
C THR A 6 8.40 -42.91 -2.21
N ILE A 7 9.13 -42.26 -1.32
CA ILE A 7 10.17 -41.28 -1.64
C ILE A 7 11.52 -41.80 -1.18
N LYS A 8 12.59 -41.48 -1.93
CA LYS A 8 13.95 -41.88 -1.60
C LYS A 8 14.64 -40.79 -0.79
N PHE A 9 15.16 -41.14 0.38
CA PHE A 9 15.98 -40.27 1.21
C PHE A 9 17.42 -40.19 0.69
N ASN A 10 18.19 -39.21 1.19
CA ASN A 10 19.60 -39.00 0.81
C ASN A 10 20.53 -40.18 1.19
N ASN A 11 20.13 -41.01 2.15
CA ASN A 11 20.81 -42.26 2.51
C ASN A 11 20.38 -43.47 1.66
N GLY A 12 19.56 -43.25 0.63
CA GLY A 12 19.10 -44.27 -0.30
C GLY A 12 17.89 -45.10 0.13
N GLN A 13 17.44 -44.98 1.38
CA GLN A 13 16.25 -45.67 1.88
C GLN A 13 14.97 -45.13 1.23
N SER A 14 14.00 -46.00 0.96
CA SER A 14 12.68 -45.61 0.45
C SER A 14 11.68 -45.54 1.58
N TYR A 15 10.85 -44.51 1.63
CA TYR A 15 9.94 -44.24 2.74
C TYR A 15 8.53 -43.93 2.24
N PRO A 16 7.44 -44.45 2.84
CA PRO A 16 6.08 -44.13 2.43
C PRO A 16 5.77 -42.65 2.64
N ILE A 17 5.25 -41.99 1.60
CA ILE A 17 4.97 -40.55 1.64
C ILE A 17 3.75 -40.17 2.48
N PHE A 18 3.04 -41.16 3.01
CA PHE A 18 1.80 -40.97 3.75
C PHE A 18 1.79 -41.85 4.99
N GLY A 19 1.64 -41.23 6.15
CA GLY A 19 1.63 -41.91 7.44
C GLY A 19 0.50 -41.47 8.36
N ILE A 20 0.35 -42.17 9.48
CA ILE A 20 -0.59 -41.79 10.55
C ILE A 20 0.17 -41.14 11.70
N GLY A 21 -0.25 -39.94 12.12
CA GLY A 21 0.26 -39.29 13.33
C GLY A 21 -0.50 -39.75 14.57
N THR A 22 0.21 -39.95 15.69
CA THR A 22 -0.39 -40.54 16.92
C THR A 22 -0.55 -39.57 18.10
N TRP A 23 -0.15 -38.31 17.96
CA TRP A 23 -0.22 -37.31 19.05
C TRP A 23 -1.65 -37.11 19.59
N LYS A 24 -1.78 -36.95 20.92
CA LYS A 24 -3.04 -36.58 21.60
C LYS A 24 -4.19 -37.59 21.45
N SER A 25 -3.89 -38.87 21.31
CA SER A 25 -4.91 -39.93 21.40
C SER A 25 -5.16 -40.25 22.88
N LYS A 26 -6.41 -40.44 23.29
CA LYS A 26 -6.69 -40.88 24.67
C LYS A 26 -6.20 -42.32 24.85
N PRO A 27 -5.90 -42.74 26.09
CA PRO A 27 -5.56 -44.13 26.37
C PRO A 27 -6.57 -45.10 25.75
N GLY A 28 -6.08 -46.13 25.05
CA GLY A 28 -6.88 -47.13 24.32
C GLY A 28 -7.38 -46.72 22.92
N GLU A 29 -7.52 -45.42 22.60
CA GLU A 29 -7.97 -44.98 21.26
C GLU A 29 -6.89 -45.18 20.20
N VAL A 30 -5.61 -44.96 20.56
CA VAL A 30 -4.49 -45.05 19.61
C VAL A 30 -4.24 -46.47 19.13
N THR A 31 -4.40 -47.48 20.00
CA THR A 31 -4.22 -48.89 19.64
C THR A 31 -5.16 -49.26 18.51
N GLN A 32 -6.44 -48.90 18.63
CA GLN A 32 -7.44 -49.19 17.61
C GLN A 32 -7.20 -48.36 16.34
N ALA A 33 -6.83 -47.08 16.47
CA ALA A 33 -6.55 -46.22 15.33
C ALA A 33 -5.39 -46.76 14.46
N VAL A 34 -4.31 -47.24 15.10
CA VAL A 34 -3.15 -47.82 14.39
C VAL A 34 -3.52 -49.15 13.74
N LYS A 35 -4.30 -50.01 14.43
CA LYS A 35 -4.83 -51.24 13.82
C LYS A 35 -5.65 -50.95 12.57
N ASP A 36 -6.60 -50.02 12.68
CA ASP A 36 -7.44 -49.60 11.55
C ASP A 36 -6.61 -49.01 10.41
N ALA A 37 -5.60 -48.20 10.71
CA ALA A 37 -4.70 -47.64 9.71
C ALA A 37 -3.92 -48.73 8.95
N ILE A 38 -3.37 -49.72 9.65
CA ILE A 38 -2.66 -50.85 9.03
C ILE A 38 -3.60 -51.64 8.12
N ASP A 39 -4.83 -51.93 8.58
CA ASP A 39 -5.85 -52.64 7.81
C ASP A 39 -6.27 -51.87 6.54
N ILE A 40 -6.35 -50.54 6.62
CA ILE A 40 -6.72 -49.66 5.50
C ILE A 40 -5.61 -49.59 4.45
N GLY A 41 -4.35 -49.69 4.86
CA GLY A 41 -3.19 -49.67 3.96
C GLY A 41 -2.05 -48.73 4.36
N TYR A 42 -2.14 -48.05 5.51
CA TYR A 42 -1.02 -47.27 6.03
C TYR A 42 0.16 -48.20 6.35
N ARG A 43 1.36 -47.73 6.03
CA ARG A 43 2.61 -48.42 6.35
C ARG A 43 3.59 -47.53 7.11
N HIS A 44 3.36 -46.22 7.17
CA HIS A 44 4.15 -45.29 7.97
C HIS A 44 3.37 -44.86 9.21
N ILE A 45 3.98 -44.99 10.38
CA ILE A 45 3.44 -44.61 11.69
C ILE A 45 4.40 -43.61 12.34
N ASP A 46 3.91 -42.39 12.62
CA ASP A 46 4.68 -41.34 13.29
C ASP A 46 4.34 -41.29 14.78
N CYS A 47 5.35 -41.51 15.62
CA CYS A 47 5.30 -41.52 17.08
C CYS A 47 6.25 -40.47 17.65
N ALA A 48 6.23 -40.31 18.97
CA ALA A 48 7.25 -39.61 19.73
C ALA A 48 7.18 -40.06 21.20
N TYR A 49 8.32 -40.06 21.89
CA TYR A 49 8.38 -40.35 23.32
C TYR A 49 7.43 -39.45 24.13
N ALA A 50 7.40 -38.15 23.81
CA ALA A 50 6.60 -37.14 24.50
C ALA A 50 5.08 -37.27 24.31
N TYR A 51 4.61 -38.17 23.44
CA TYR A 51 3.19 -38.42 23.28
C TYR A 51 2.63 -39.36 24.35
N CYS A 52 3.51 -40.01 25.12
CA CYS A 52 3.17 -40.93 26.21
C CYS A 52 2.28 -42.11 25.78
N ASN A 53 2.31 -42.49 24.51
CA ASN A 53 1.42 -43.53 23.96
C ASN A 53 2.14 -44.56 23.06
N GLU A 54 3.47 -44.55 23.04
CA GLU A 54 4.27 -45.48 22.24
C GLU A 54 4.01 -46.95 22.58
N LYS A 55 3.68 -47.25 23.84
CA LYS A 55 3.33 -48.60 24.28
C LYS A 55 2.09 -49.15 23.57
N GLU A 56 1.04 -48.35 23.54
CA GLU A 56 -0.24 -48.68 22.90
C GLU A 56 -0.08 -48.82 21.37
N VAL A 57 0.78 -47.99 20.75
CA VAL A 57 1.14 -48.14 19.34
C VAL A 57 1.89 -49.47 19.10
N GLY A 58 2.82 -49.83 19.99
CA GLY A 58 3.56 -51.09 19.94
C GLY A 58 2.66 -52.32 20.04
N GLU A 59 1.64 -52.27 20.92
CA GLU A 59 0.62 -53.31 21.05
C GLU A 59 -0.18 -53.49 19.75
N ALA A 60 -0.55 -52.39 19.08
CA ALA A 60 -1.24 -52.44 17.80
C ALA A 60 -0.37 -53.05 16.69
N ILE A 61 0.90 -52.65 16.60
CA ILE A 61 1.86 -53.19 15.64
C ILE A 61 2.06 -54.69 15.88
N SER A 62 2.32 -55.08 17.14
CA SER A 62 2.53 -56.48 17.52
C SER A 62 1.33 -57.35 17.19
N ALA A 63 0.11 -56.85 17.49
CA ALA A 63 -1.12 -57.55 17.15
C ALA A 63 -1.27 -57.74 15.64
N LYS A 64 -1.02 -56.71 14.82
CA LYS A 64 -1.15 -56.81 13.36
C LYS A 64 -0.10 -57.69 12.70
N ILE A 65 1.09 -57.80 13.31
CA ILE A 65 2.10 -58.77 12.91
C ILE A 65 1.67 -60.20 13.30
N ALA A 66 1.17 -60.41 14.51
CA ALA A 66 0.69 -61.71 14.98
C ALA A 66 -0.54 -62.21 14.19
N GLU A 67 -1.43 -61.29 13.79
CA GLU A 67 -2.57 -61.56 12.90
C GLU A 67 -2.13 -61.90 11.46
N GLY A 68 -0.85 -61.69 11.10
CA GLY A 68 -0.32 -61.94 9.76
C GLY A 68 -0.70 -60.89 8.72
N VAL A 69 -1.22 -59.72 9.13
CA VAL A 69 -1.66 -58.64 8.24
C VAL A 69 -0.46 -57.93 7.60
N VAL A 70 0.64 -57.79 8.35
CA VAL A 70 1.89 -57.16 7.91
C VAL A 70 3.09 -57.84 8.57
N LYS A 71 4.26 -57.75 7.93
CA LYS A 71 5.56 -58.03 8.56
C LYS A 71 6.16 -56.75 9.13
N ARG A 72 7.13 -56.87 10.05
CA ARG A 72 7.87 -55.71 10.57
C ARG A 72 8.49 -54.87 9.44
N ASP A 73 9.02 -55.53 8.42
CA ASP A 73 9.68 -54.87 7.29
C ASP A 73 8.70 -54.20 6.31
N ASP A 74 7.39 -54.46 6.44
CA ASP A 74 6.37 -53.72 5.70
C ASP A 74 6.05 -52.37 6.36
N LEU A 75 6.42 -52.18 7.63
CA LEU A 75 6.12 -50.99 8.42
C LEU A 75 7.34 -50.05 8.51
N TYR A 76 7.04 -48.76 8.51
CA TYR A 76 7.98 -47.66 8.68
C TYR A 76 7.60 -46.90 9.94
N VAL A 77 8.34 -47.13 11.02
CA VAL A 77 8.03 -46.55 12.33
C VAL A 77 9.01 -45.43 12.62
N THR A 78 8.46 -44.23 12.80
CA THR A 78 9.20 -43.01 13.16
C THR A 78 8.98 -42.69 14.63
N SER A 79 10.03 -42.35 15.38
CA SER A 79 9.88 -41.72 16.70
C SER A 79 10.88 -40.58 16.90
N LYS A 80 10.81 -39.88 18.03
CA LYS A 80 11.51 -38.62 18.29
C LYS A 80 12.16 -38.60 19.67
N LEU A 81 13.43 -38.22 19.71
CA LEU A 81 14.20 -37.90 20.92
C LEU A 81 13.62 -36.65 21.57
N TRP A 82 13.09 -36.80 22.78
CA TRP A 82 12.54 -35.68 23.55
C TRP A 82 13.65 -34.80 24.15
N ASN A 83 13.31 -33.54 24.38
CA ASN A 83 14.27 -32.48 24.72
C ASN A 83 15.05 -32.73 26.02
N THR A 84 14.54 -33.55 26.94
CA THR A 84 15.25 -33.94 28.18
C THR A 84 16.31 -35.02 27.98
N PHE A 85 16.49 -35.53 26.74
CA PHE A 85 17.47 -36.55 26.38
C PHE A 85 18.54 -36.03 25.39
N HIS A 86 18.68 -34.71 25.25
CA HIS A 86 19.63 -34.12 24.30
C HIS A 86 21.09 -34.37 24.68
N ARG A 87 21.40 -34.54 25.97
CA ARG A 87 22.75 -34.83 26.44
C ARG A 87 23.29 -36.08 25.74
N PRO A 88 24.49 -36.06 25.14
CA PRO A 88 24.97 -37.15 24.27
C PRO A 88 24.91 -38.56 24.90
N ASP A 89 25.17 -38.70 26.20
CA ASP A 89 25.09 -39.97 26.94
C ASP A 89 23.65 -40.50 27.09
N LEU A 90 22.64 -39.62 26.98
CA LEU A 90 21.23 -39.95 27.15
C LEU A 90 20.51 -40.33 25.85
N VAL A 91 21.06 -39.98 24.68
CA VAL A 91 20.41 -40.21 23.38
C VAL A 91 20.09 -41.68 23.15
N GLU A 92 21.05 -42.58 23.39
CA GLU A 92 20.83 -44.02 23.25
C GLU A 92 19.83 -44.56 24.29
N LYS A 93 19.84 -44.00 25.51
CA LYS A 93 18.89 -44.37 26.57
C LYS A 93 17.46 -43.97 26.17
N GLY A 94 17.28 -42.77 25.62
CA GLY A 94 16.00 -42.30 25.08
C GLY A 94 15.48 -43.19 23.96
N LEU A 95 16.34 -43.54 22.99
CA LEU A 95 15.97 -44.45 21.91
C LEU A 95 15.60 -45.85 22.41
N LYS A 96 16.38 -46.43 23.34
CA LYS A 96 16.07 -47.75 23.92
C LYS A 96 14.75 -47.76 24.69
N ALA A 97 14.43 -46.67 25.40
CA ALA A 97 13.13 -46.53 26.06
C ALA A 97 11.98 -46.55 25.04
N THR A 98 12.10 -45.80 23.95
CA THR A 98 11.14 -45.84 22.85
C THR A 98 11.02 -47.22 22.20
N LEU A 99 12.14 -47.89 21.90
CA LEU A 99 12.15 -49.24 21.34
C LEU A 99 11.46 -50.24 22.27
N SER A 100 11.72 -50.14 23.57
CA SER A 100 11.05 -50.97 24.59
C SER A 100 9.55 -50.71 24.65
N ASN A 101 9.13 -49.44 24.62
CA ASN A 101 7.72 -49.07 24.61
C ASN A 101 7.01 -49.66 23.38
N LEU A 102 7.58 -49.46 22.18
CA LEU A 102 7.00 -49.96 20.93
C LEU A 102 7.12 -51.49 20.76
N GLY A 103 7.90 -52.19 21.59
CA GLY A 103 8.21 -53.61 21.42
C GLY A 103 9.03 -53.91 20.15
N LEU A 104 9.88 -52.97 19.72
CA LEU A 104 10.65 -53.05 18.48
C LEU A 104 12.14 -53.21 18.72
N LYS A 105 12.84 -53.83 17.76
CA LYS A 105 14.30 -53.95 17.78
C LYS A 105 15.02 -52.76 17.14
N TYR A 106 14.35 -52.05 16.23
CA TYR A 106 14.86 -50.89 15.53
C TYR A 106 13.73 -49.93 15.12
N LEU A 107 14.05 -48.65 14.94
CA LEU A 107 13.21 -47.66 14.27
C LEU A 107 13.62 -47.48 12.81
N ASP A 108 12.67 -47.20 11.92
CA ASP A 108 13.01 -46.86 10.54
C ASP A 108 13.53 -45.42 10.45
N LEU A 109 13.08 -44.52 11.34
CA LEU A 109 13.53 -43.13 11.44
C LEU A 109 13.49 -42.64 12.89
N TYR A 110 14.57 -41.98 13.33
CA TYR A 110 14.64 -41.32 14.63
C TYR A 110 14.96 -39.83 14.49
N LEU A 111 14.15 -38.96 15.10
CA LEU A 111 14.26 -37.51 14.94
C LEU A 111 14.69 -36.81 16.24
N ILE A 112 15.52 -35.76 16.16
CA ILE A 112 15.55 -34.76 17.24
C ILE A 112 14.22 -34.01 17.21
N HIS A 113 13.45 -33.99 18.31
CA HIS A 113 12.07 -33.46 18.31
C HIS A 113 12.02 -31.93 18.21
N TRP A 114 12.93 -31.24 18.90
CA TRP A 114 13.08 -29.77 18.86
C TRP A 114 14.57 -29.42 18.96
N PRO A 115 15.01 -28.25 18.47
CA PRO A 115 16.43 -27.87 18.48
C PRO A 115 16.99 -27.39 19.83
N PHE A 116 16.17 -27.33 20.89
CA PHE A 116 16.60 -26.86 22.22
C PHE A 116 16.49 -27.96 23.27
N ALA A 117 17.43 -27.98 24.22
CA ALA A 117 17.49 -28.96 25.28
C ALA A 117 16.73 -28.50 26.53
N LEU A 118 16.05 -29.44 27.19
CA LEU A 118 15.44 -29.24 28.51
C LEU A 118 16.32 -29.90 29.57
N LYS A 119 16.25 -29.41 30.80
CA LYS A 119 17.03 -29.95 31.92
C LYS A 119 16.78 -31.45 32.08
N GLU A 120 17.86 -32.22 32.22
CA GLU A 120 17.80 -33.67 32.30
C GLU A 120 17.38 -34.15 33.70
N ASP A 121 17.17 -35.46 33.83
CA ASP A 121 17.05 -36.17 35.12
C ASP A 121 15.88 -35.73 36.03
N GLY A 122 14.75 -35.31 35.42
CA GLY A 122 13.52 -34.91 36.10
C GLY A 122 12.23 -35.16 35.30
N ASP A 123 11.24 -34.28 35.46
CA ASP A 123 9.96 -34.35 34.75
C ASP A 123 10.11 -34.18 33.22
N MET A 124 9.12 -34.65 32.46
CA MET A 124 9.11 -34.52 30.99
C MET A 124 9.10 -33.04 30.54
N PHE A 125 8.48 -32.16 31.33
CA PHE A 125 8.45 -30.72 31.12
C PHE A 125 9.02 -30.05 32.38
N PRO A 126 10.35 -30.08 32.58
CA PRO A 126 10.95 -29.62 33.81
C PRO A 126 10.76 -28.10 33.94
N VAL A 127 10.50 -27.65 35.17
CA VAL A 127 10.42 -26.23 35.52
C VAL A 127 11.49 -25.86 36.55
N ASP A 128 11.93 -24.61 36.53
CA ASP A 128 12.84 -24.02 37.51
C ASP A 128 12.09 -23.61 38.79
N ALA A 129 12.80 -23.00 39.74
CA ALA A 129 12.23 -22.60 41.03
C ALA A 129 11.13 -21.53 40.90
N ASP A 130 11.11 -20.78 39.79
CA ASP A 130 10.13 -19.74 39.49
C ASP A 130 8.95 -20.28 38.67
N GLY A 131 8.90 -21.59 38.42
CA GLY A 131 7.86 -22.26 37.63
C GLY A 131 7.99 -22.06 36.12
N LYS A 132 9.13 -21.58 35.62
CA LYS A 132 9.42 -21.44 34.18
C LYS A 132 10.09 -22.68 33.64
N THR A 133 10.01 -22.93 32.33
CA THR A 133 10.69 -24.07 31.70
C THR A 133 12.19 -24.08 32.00
N ALA A 134 12.70 -25.19 32.53
CA ALA A 134 14.11 -25.37 32.84
C ALA A 134 14.87 -25.90 31.62
N TYR A 135 15.82 -25.10 31.12
CA TYR A 135 16.63 -25.44 29.95
C TYR A 135 17.94 -26.13 30.34
N SER A 136 18.52 -26.84 29.37
CA SER A 136 19.89 -27.36 29.41
C SER A 136 20.73 -26.63 28.36
N ASP A 137 22.00 -26.40 28.65
CA ASP A 137 22.92 -25.72 27.73
C ASP A 137 23.45 -26.63 26.61
N VAL A 138 23.03 -27.90 26.59
CA VAL A 138 23.44 -28.90 25.58
C VAL A 138 23.12 -28.41 24.18
N ASP A 139 24.15 -28.43 23.34
CA ASP A 139 24.05 -28.06 21.94
C ASP A 139 23.46 -29.19 21.08
N TYR A 140 22.49 -28.87 20.23
CA TYR A 140 21.88 -29.84 19.31
C TYR A 140 22.87 -30.48 18.34
N VAL A 141 24.03 -29.86 18.08
CA VAL A 141 25.11 -30.46 17.26
C VAL A 141 25.76 -31.63 18.00
N ASP A 142 25.94 -31.54 19.32
CA ASP A 142 26.48 -32.65 20.11
C ASP A 142 25.44 -33.75 20.29
N THR A 143 24.17 -33.40 20.44
CA THR A 143 23.06 -34.35 20.35
C THR A 143 23.08 -35.09 19.01
N TRP A 144 23.31 -34.37 17.89
CA TRP A 144 23.36 -34.98 16.56
C TRP A 144 24.47 -36.01 16.43
N LYS A 145 25.68 -35.74 16.94
CA LYS A 145 26.77 -36.73 16.93
C LYS A 145 26.35 -38.03 17.64
N ALA A 146 25.63 -37.95 18.75
CA ALA A 146 25.09 -39.13 19.42
C ALA A 146 23.95 -39.81 18.63
N MET A 147 23.15 -39.05 17.87
CA MET A 147 22.17 -39.60 16.92
C MET A 147 22.86 -40.41 15.80
N GLU A 148 24.01 -39.95 15.30
CA GLU A 148 24.81 -40.68 14.32
C GLU A 148 25.31 -42.01 14.87
N GLU A 149 25.74 -42.05 16.13
CA GLU A 149 26.21 -43.28 16.78
C GLU A 149 25.10 -44.32 16.95
N VAL A 150 23.89 -43.93 17.35
CA VAL A 150 22.78 -44.88 17.44
C VAL A 150 22.31 -45.39 16.07
N CYS A 151 22.49 -44.58 15.01
CA CYS A 151 22.27 -45.01 13.64
C CYS A 151 23.32 -46.04 13.21
N LYS A 152 24.60 -45.82 13.50
CA LYS A 152 25.70 -46.78 13.22
C LYS A 152 25.52 -48.10 13.96
N LYS A 153 24.97 -48.08 15.18
CA LYS A 153 24.63 -49.28 15.96
C LYS A 153 23.43 -50.06 15.41
N GLY A 154 22.74 -49.55 14.38
CA GLY A 154 21.57 -50.20 13.79
C GLY A 154 20.31 -50.12 14.65
N LEU A 155 20.30 -49.30 15.71
CA LEU A 155 19.09 -49.07 16.52
C LEU A 155 18.05 -48.24 15.76
N THR A 156 18.50 -47.48 14.76
CA THR A 156 17.65 -46.86 13.76
C THR A 156 18.27 -46.93 12.36
N LYS A 157 17.44 -47.03 11.32
CA LYS A 157 17.90 -47.08 9.91
C LYS A 157 18.22 -45.70 9.34
N SER A 158 17.56 -44.65 9.84
CA SER A 158 17.71 -43.27 9.35
C SER A 158 17.57 -42.29 10.51
N ILE A 159 18.24 -41.14 10.42
CA ILE A 159 18.11 -40.06 11.40
C ILE A 159 17.71 -38.75 10.73
N GLY A 160 16.97 -37.92 11.45
CA GLY A 160 16.49 -36.63 10.96
C GLY A 160 16.22 -35.65 12.08
N ILE A 161 15.62 -34.52 11.73
CA ILE A 161 15.35 -33.41 12.64
C ILE A 161 13.88 -33.00 12.56
N SER A 162 13.40 -32.30 13.58
CA SER A 162 12.04 -31.78 13.63
C SER A 162 12.05 -30.37 14.22
N ASN A 163 11.29 -29.46 13.63
CA ASN A 163 11.21 -28.05 14.02
C ASN A 163 12.49 -27.24 13.83
N PHE A 164 13.43 -27.67 12.97
CA PHE A 164 14.66 -26.90 12.73
C PHE A 164 14.43 -25.82 11.68
N ASN A 165 14.95 -24.63 11.92
CA ASN A 165 14.97 -23.54 10.93
C ASN A 165 16.22 -23.62 10.03
N LYS A 166 16.29 -22.76 9.01
CA LYS A 166 17.41 -22.75 8.05
C LYS A 166 18.78 -22.65 8.74
N ARG A 167 18.97 -21.69 9.66
CA ARG A 167 20.24 -21.46 10.37
C ARG A 167 20.70 -22.70 11.11
N GLN A 168 19.78 -23.36 11.81
CA GLN A 168 20.09 -24.57 12.57
C GLN A 168 20.48 -25.74 11.66
N ILE A 169 19.80 -25.89 10.52
CA ILE A 169 20.13 -26.93 9.54
C ILE A 169 21.50 -26.67 8.89
N GLU A 170 21.81 -25.42 8.52
CA GLU A 170 23.12 -25.06 7.95
C GLU A 170 24.24 -25.41 8.93
N ARG A 171 24.10 -24.98 10.19
CA ARG A 171 25.06 -25.30 11.25
C ARG A 171 25.17 -26.80 11.53
N LEU A 172 24.06 -27.54 11.47
CA LEU A 172 24.08 -28.98 11.63
C LEU A 172 24.85 -29.67 10.49
N LEU A 173 24.58 -29.27 9.23
CA LEU A 173 25.23 -29.86 8.05
C LEU A 173 26.74 -29.60 8.01
N GLU A 174 27.21 -28.48 8.57
CA GLU A 174 28.65 -28.20 8.71
C GLU A 174 29.37 -29.19 9.63
N ASN A 175 28.64 -29.83 10.55
CA ASN A 175 29.18 -30.69 11.60
C ASN A 175 28.75 -32.16 11.49
N ALA A 176 27.80 -32.47 10.62
CA ALA A 176 27.23 -33.80 10.45
C ALA A 176 28.09 -34.69 9.53
N THR A 177 28.32 -35.93 9.95
CA THR A 177 28.88 -36.98 9.08
C THR A 177 27.78 -37.77 8.36
N ILE A 178 26.60 -37.89 8.98
CA ILE A 178 25.38 -38.43 8.40
C ILE A 178 24.39 -37.27 8.29
N PRO A 179 24.07 -36.78 7.08
CA PRO A 179 23.12 -35.68 6.92
C PRO A 179 21.70 -36.11 7.34
N PRO A 180 20.88 -35.20 7.91
CA PRO A 180 19.50 -35.51 8.25
C PRO A 180 18.70 -35.89 6.98
N VAL A 181 17.92 -36.96 7.05
CA VAL A 181 17.12 -37.42 5.88
C VAL A 181 15.86 -36.59 5.67
N THR A 182 15.32 -36.03 6.76
CA THR A 182 14.09 -35.23 6.76
C THR A 182 14.15 -34.13 7.81
N ASN A 183 13.41 -33.05 7.55
CA ASN A 183 13.00 -32.08 8.56
C ASN A 183 11.47 -32.16 8.72
N GLN A 184 11.00 -32.64 9.87
CA GLN A 184 9.57 -32.70 10.19
C GLN A 184 9.11 -31.33 10.73
N ILE A 185 8.23 -30.64 10.01
CA ILE A 185 7.81 -29.26 10.33
C ILE A 185 6.31 -29.06 10.15
N GLU A 186 5.78 -28.05 10.83
CA GLU A 186 4.40 -27.62 10.62
C GLU A 186 4.26 -27.11 9.18
N CYS A 187 3.38 -27.74 8.41
CA CYS A 187 3.14 -27.33 7.02
C CYS A 187 1.71 -27.63 6.62
N HIS A 188 0.99 -26.58 6.21
CA HIS A 188 -0.39 -26.60 5.74
C HIS A 188 -0.68 -25.33 4.92
N PRO A 189 -1.83 -25.16 4.25
CA PRO A 189 -2.10 -23.98 3.43
C PRO A 189 -1.91 -22.62 4.13
N TYR A 190 -2.21 -22.51 5.43
CA TYR A 190 -1.97 -21.28 6.22
C TYR A 190 -0.52 -21.05 6.66
N LEU A 191 0.35 -22.05 6.50
CA LEU A 191 1.78 -21.98 6.79
C LEU A 191 2.51 -22.90 5.80
N THR A 192 2.79 -22.39 4.60
CA THR A 192 3.17 -23.25 3.47
C THR A 192 4.63 -23.69 3.50
N GLN A 193 5.45 -23.00 4.29
CA GLN A 193 6.89 -23.27 4.46
C GLN A 193 7.71 -23.21 3.16
N MET A 194 7.26 -22.45 2.15
CA MET A 194 7.89 -22.45 0.81
C MET A 194 9.41 -22.24 0.85
N LYS A 195 9.89 -21.26 1.63
CA LYS A 195 11.33 -20.95 1.76
C LYS A 195 12.10 -22.12 2.37
N LEU A 196 11.61 -22.70 3.45
CA LEU A 196 12.25 -23.82 4.15
C LEU A 196 12.19 -25.11 3.32
N THR A 197 11.07 -25.38 2.64
CA THR A 197 10.93 -26.49 1.69
C THR A 197 11.97 -26.40 0.57
N GLN A 198 12.12 -25.23 -0.07
CA GLN A 198 13.08 -25.03 -1.14
C GLN A 198 14.53 -25.22 -0.65
N PHE A 199 14.84 -24.68 0.53
CA PHE A 199 16.13 -24.84 1.16
C PHE A 199 16.44 -26.32 1.47
N CYS A 200 15.54 -27.03 2.17
CA CYS A 200 15.71 -28.45 2.48
C CYS A 200 15.88 -29.29 1.20
N LYS A 201 15.08 -29.02 0.16
CA LYS A 201 15.20 -29.67 -1.14
C LYS A 201 16.59 -29.46 -1.77
N SER A 202 17.16 -28.26 -1.68
CA SER A 202 18.52 -27.97 -2.17
C SER A 202 19.63 -28.74 -1.45
N LYS A 203 19.34 -29.23 -0.24
CA LYS A 203 20.25 -30.03 0.59
C LYS A 203 19.91 -31.54 0.55
N ASN A 204 19.02 -31.97 -0.33
CA ASN A 204 18.48 -33.33 -0.38
C ASN A 204 17.86 -33.80 0.95
N ILE A 205 17.22 -32.87 1.68
CA ILE A 205 16.46 -33.14 2.90
C ILE A 205 14.97 -33.08 2.54
N ILE A 206 14.24 -34.16 2.81
CA ILE A 206 12.80 -34.22 2.55
C ILE A 206 12.04 -33.48 3.65
N ILE A 207 10.89 -32.89 3.33
CA ILE A 207 9.98 -32.33 4.33
C ILE A 207 8.96 -33.39 4.74
N THR A 208 8.79 -33.56 6.05
CA THR A 208 7.61 -34.25 6.62
C THR A 208 6.67 -33.21 7.22
N ALA A 209 5.50 -33.01 6.62
CA ALA A 209 4.48 -32.07 7.07
C ALA A 209 3.69 -32.63 8.26
N TYR A 210 3.91 -32.08 9.46
CA TYR A 210 3.03 -32.32 10.61
C TYR A 210 1.92 -31.26 10.67
N SER A 211 0.85 -31.59 11.41
CA SER A 211 -0.39 -30.80 11.47
C SER A 211 -0.97 -30.42 10.09
N PRO A 212 -0.96 -31.32 9.08
CA PRO A 212 -1.35 -30.95 7.71
C PRO A 212 -2.83 -30.51 7.59
N LEU A 213 -3.64 -30.82 8.60
CA LEU A 213 -5.07 -30.49 8.71
C LEU A 213 -5.35 -29.28 9.64
N GLY A 214 -4.32 -28.53 10.08
CA GLY A 214 -4.48 -27.33 10.91
C GLY A 214 -4.75 -27.60 12.40
N SER A 215 -4.51 -28.83 12.88
CA SER A 215 -4.63 -29.29 14.28
C SER A 215 -5.80 -28.66 15.05
N PRO A 216 -7.06 -28.85 14.61
CA PRO A 216 -8.22 -28.23 15.24
C PRO A 216 -8.44 -28.71 16.69
N ASP A 217 -7.94 -29.89 17.04
CA ASP A 217 -8.04 -30.48 18.37
C ASP A 217 -6.87 -30.10 19.30
N ARG A 218 -6.03 -29.10 18.98
CA ARG A 218 -4.93 -28.69 19.88
C ARG A 218 -5.46 -28.09 21.20
N PRO A 219 -4.81 -28.32 22.37
CA PRO A 219 -5.29 -27.84 23.67
C PRO A 219 -5.45 -26.32 23.78
N TRP A 220 -4.64 -25.56 23.03
CA TRP A 220 -4.63 -24.09 23.02
C TRP A 220 -5.40 -23.49 21.83
N ALA A 221 -6.28 -24.27 21.19
CA ALA A 221 -7.16 -23.75 20.14
C ALA A 221 -8.12 -22.71 20.73
N LYS A 222 -8.19 -21.54 20.12
CA LYS A 222 -9.17 -20.49 20.45
C LYS A 222 -10.38 -20.60 19.54
N PRO A 223 -11.59 -20.21 19.98
CA PRO A 223 -12.80 -20.23 19.14
C PRO A 223 -12.64 -19.48 17.82
N ASP A 224 -11.88 -18.39 17.84
CA ASP A 224 -11.66 -17.51 16.69
C ASP A 224 -10.46 -17.92 15.82
N ASP A 225 -9.75 -19.00 16.17
CA ASP A 225 -8.62 -19.44 15.37
C ASP A 225 -9.10 -19.90 13.98
N PRO A 226 -8.42 -19.52 12.88
CA PRO A 226 -8.81 -19.90 11.53
C PRO A 226 -8.93 -21.42 11.37
N GLN A 227 -10.11 -21.86 10.96
CA GLN A 227 -10.40 -23.29 10.74
C GLN A 227 -10.05 -23.66 9.29
N LEU A 228 -8.86 -24.26 9.09
CA LEU A 228 -8.33 -24.59 7.77
C LEU A 228 -9.31 -25.40 6.90
N LEU A 229 -9.97 -26.41 7.49
CA LEU A 229 -10.88 -27.28 6.75
C LEU A 229 -12.23 -26.61 6.44
N ASP A 230 -12.50 -25.46 7.06
CA ASP A 230 -13.69 -24.66 6.82
C ASP A 230 -13.48 -23.48 5.87
N ASP A 231 -12.23 -23.25 5.42
CA ASP A 231 -11.91 -22.20 4.45
C ASP A 231 -12.77 -22.39 3.17
N PRO A 232 -13.60 -21.40 2.80
CA PRO A 232 -14.48 -21.50 1.64
C PRO A 232 -13.71 -21.72 0.33
N LYS A 233 -12.46 -21.25 0.24
CA LYS A 233 -11.59 -21.45 -0.92
C LYS A 233 -11.12 -22.90 -1.01
N ILE A 234 -10.76 -23.53 0.12
CA ILE A 234 -10.43 -24.97 0.15
C ILE A 234 -11.67 -25.80 -0.17
N LYS A 235 -12.84 -25.45 0.39
CA LYS A 235 -14.12 -26.12 0.09
C LYS A 235 -14.44 -26.05 -1.41
N LYS A 236 -14.28 -24.89 -2.04
CA LYS A 236 -14.48 -24.72 -3.49
C LYS A 236 -13.55 -25.60 -4.33
N ILE A 237 -12.29 -25.76 -3.93
CA ILE A 237 -11.36 -26.68 -4.59
C ILE A 237 -11.79 -28.13 -4.34
N ALA A 238 -12.24 -28.45 -3.14
CA ALA A 238 -12.73 -29.78 -2.80
C ALA A 238 -13.95 -30.17 -3.65
N ASP A 239 -14.89 -29.24 -3.84
CA ASP A 239 -16.06 -29.41 -4.72
C ASP A 239 -15.64 -29.67 -6.17
N LYS A 240 -14.65 -28.94 -6.69
CA LYS A 240 -14.10 -29.13 -8.05
C LYS A 240 -13.62 -30.57 -8.29
N TYR A 241 -13.04 -31.22 -7.28
CA TYR A 241 -12.52 -32.59 -7.38
C TYR A 241 -13.47 -33.66 -6.84
N ASN A 242 -14.65 -33.28 -6.34
CA ASN A 242 -15.55 -34.17 -5.60
C ASN A 242 -14.84 -34.89 -4.43
N LYS A 243 -14.09 -34.12 -3.65
CA LYS A 243 -13.28 -34.57 -2.50
C LYS A 243 -13.62 -33.75 -1.26
N THR A 244 -13.12 -34.17 -0.10
CA THR A 244 -13.24 -33.36 1.12
C THR A 244 -12.10 -32.33 1.23
N PRO A 245 -12.30 -31.22 1.98
CA PRO A 245 -11.23 -30.28 2.30
C PRO A 245 -9.96 -30.96 2.84
N ALA A 246 -10.12 -31.98 3.70
CA ALA A 246 -9.01 -32.76 4.23
C ALA A 246 -8.22 -33.49 3.13
N GLN A 247 -8.91 -34.12 2.18
CA GLN A 247 -8.27 -34.81 1.06
C GLN A 247 -7.50 -33.83 0.16
N VAL A 248 -8.05 -32.63 -0.10
CA VAL A 248 -7.38 -31.59 -0.89
C VAL A 248 -6.09 -31.14 -0.21
N VAL A 249 -6.11 -30.79 1.08
CA VAL A 249 -4.90 -30.31 1.76
C VAL A 249 -3.83 -31.39 1.91
N LEU A 250 -4.24 -32.66 2.05
CA LEU A 250 -3.32 -33.80 2.10
C LEU A 250 -2.69 -34.07 0.74
N LYS A 251 -3.50 -34.01 -0.33
CA LYS A 251 -3.02 -34.15 -1.70
C LYS A 251 -2.05 -33.03 -2.09
N TYR A 252 -2.32 -31.81 -1.63
CA TYR A 252 -1.43 -30.66 -1.78
C TYR A 252 -0.03 -30.93 -1.20
N GLN A 253 0.09 -31.52 -0.02
CA GLN A 253 1.41 -31.89 0.56
C GLN A 253 2.14 -32.92 -0.31
N VAL A 254 1.45 -33.99 -0.68
CA VAL A 254 2.02 -35.08 -1.49
C VAL A 254 2.52 -34.58 -2.84
N GLN A 255 1.75 -33.72 -3.53
CA GLN A 255 2.14 -33.18 -4.84
C GLN A 255 3.31 -32.19 -4.78
N ARG A 256 3.57 -31.58 -3.60
CA ARG A 256 4.76 -30.77 -3.36
C ARG A 256 6.01 -31.61 -3.06
N GLY A 257 5.87 -32.94 -3.03
CA GLY A 257 6.96 -33.86 -2.69
C GLY A 257 7.20 -33.98 -1.19
N HIS A 258 6.22 -33.61 -0.35
CA HIS A 258 6.31 -33.77 1.09
C HIS A 258 5.78 -35.14 1.53
N ILE A 259 6.35 -35.67 2.60
CA ILE A 259 5.72 -36.72 3.40
C ILE A 259 4.64 -36.03 4.25
N THR A 260 3.46 -36.61 4.42
CA THR A 260 2.40 -36.04 5.28
C THR A 260 1.86 -37.07 6.26
N ILE A 261 1.59 -36.63 7.49
CA ILE A 261 1.24 -37.50 8.63
C ILE A 261 -0.03 -37.02 9.35
N PRO A 262 -1.22 -37.07 8.71
CA PRO A 262 -2.47 -36.70 9.37
C PRO A 262 -2.76 -37.58 10.59
N LYS A 263 -3.26 -36.96 11.66
CA LYS A 263 -3.75 -37.65 12.86
C LYS A 263 -5.26 -37.83 12.80
N SER A 264 -5.73 -39.03 13.15
CA SER A 264 -7.13 -39.32 13.44
C SER A 264 -7.24 -40.60 14.25
N VAL A 265 -8.18 -40.65 15.20
CA VAL A 265 -8.60 -41.88 15.89
C VAL A 265 -9.94 -42.41 15.39
N THR A 266 -10.60 -41.67 14.48
CA THR A 266 -11.88 -42.06 13.90
C THR A 266 -11.65 -42.87 12.62
N LYS A 267 -12.04 -44.16 12.62
CA LYS A 267 -11.86 -45.10 11.49
C LYS A 267 -12.29 -44.53 10.12
N SER A 268 -13.46 -43.91 10.05
CA SER A 268 -13.97 -43.31 8.80
C SER A 268 -13.10 -42.18 8.28
N ARG A 269 -12.54 -41.34 9.16
CA ARG A 269 -11.60 -40.27 8.79
C ARG A 269 -10.22 -40.82 8.44
N ILE A 270 -9.74 -41.87 9.12
CA ILE A 270 -8.49 -42.55 8.75
C ILE A 270 -8.58 -43.08 7.32
N LYS A 271 -9.72 -43.70 6.97
CA LYS A 271 -10.01 -44.15 5.61
C LYS A 271 -10.12 -42.98 4.62
N GLN A 272 -10.90 -41.95 4.94
CA GLN A 272 -11.06 -40.76 4.10
C GLN A 272 -9.71 -40.09 3.79
N ASN A 273 -8.86 -39.92 4.80
CA ASN A 273 -7.52 -39.32 4.65
C ASN A 273 -6.62 -40.16 3.74
N PHE A 274 -6.78 -41.48 3.73
CA PHE A 274 -6.00 -42.39 2.89
C PHE A 274 -6.42 -42.32 1.41
N ASP A 275 -7.69 -42.01 1.12
CA ASP A 275 -8.26 -42.05 -0.23
C ASP A 275 -7.94 -40.77 -1.04
N ILE A 276 -6.65 -40.48 -1.22
CA ILE A 276 -6.14 -39.31 -1.99
C ILE A 276 -5.41 -39.67 -3.29
N TRP A 277 -5.46 -40.93 -3.70
CA TRP A 277 -4.66 -41.47 -4.80
C TRP A 277 -5.35 -41.39 -6.18
N ASP A 278 -6.65 -41.14 -6.21
CA ASP A 278 -7.52 -41.20 -7.38
C ASP A 278 -7.80 -39.84 -8.04
N PHE A 279 -7.15 -38.77 -7.56
CA PHE A 279 -7.23 -37.44 -8.17
C PHE A 279 -5.87 -36.73 -8.16
N GLN A 280 -5.76 -35.61 -8.87
CA GLN A 280 -4.58 -34.76 -8.90
C GLN A 280 -5.01 -33.29 -8.97
N LEU A 281 -4.45 -32.45 -8.10
CA LEU A 281 -4.62 -31.01 -8.14
C LEU A 281 -3.88 -30.44 -9.35
N ALA A 282 -4.58 -29.60 -10.11
CA ALA A 282 -3.99 -28.83 -11.20
C ALA A 282 -2.93 -27.85 -10.68
N PRO A 283 -1.92 -27.48 -11.50
CA PRO A 283 -0.89 -26.52 -11.10
C PRO A 283 -1.46 -25.20 -10.59
N GLU A 284 -2.55 -24.73 -11.19
CA GLU A 284 -3.24 -23.48 -10.81
C GLU A 284 -3.88 -23.59 -9.43
N ASP A 285 -4.41 -24.76 -9.06
CA ASP A 285 -4.97 -24.98 -7.73
C ASP A 285 -3.87 -25.07 -6.67
N ILE A 286 -2.72 -25.67 -6.99
CA ILE A 286 -1.55 -25.65 -6.10
C ILE A 286 -1.07 -24.21 -5.90
N GLN A 287 -0.96 -23.43 -6.99
CA GLN A 287 -0.60 -22.01 -6.91
C GLN A 287 -1.60 -21.22 -6.09
N LEU A 288 -2.91 -21.48 -6.25
CA LEU A 288 -3.95 -20.85 -5.45
C LEU A 288 -3.83 -21.22 -3.96
N ILE A 289 -3.63 -22.51 -3.64
CA ILE A 289 -3.44 -22.95 -2.24
C ILE A 289 -2.17 -22.32 -1.64
N ASN A 290 -1.11 -22.11 -2.42
CA ASN A 290 0.08 -21.39 -1.95
C ASN A 290 -0.23 -19.95 -1.53
N THR A 291 -1.22 -19.29 -2.14
CA THR A 291 -1.61 -17.92 -1.74
C THR A 291 -2.42 -17.89 -0.45
N PHE A 292 -2.68 -19.02 0.20
CA PHE A 292 -3.41 -19.06 1.48
C PHE A 292 -2.46 -18.91 2.66
N ASP A 293 -1.15 -18.87 2.42
CA ASP A 293 -0.17 -18.64 3.47
C ASP A 293 -0.46 -17.32 4.17
N CYS A 294 -0.60 -17.38 5.50
CA CYS A 294 -0.76 -16.22 6.35
C CYS A 294 0.25 -16.25 7.51
N ASN A 295 1.30 -17.08 7.38
CA ASN A 295 2.26 -17.38 8.44
C ASN A 295 1.58 -17.88 9.74
N GLY A 296 0.42 -18.54 9.58
CA GLY A 296 -0.49 -18.93 10.66
C GLY A 296 0.01 -20.17 11.40
N ARG A 297 1.05 -20.01 12.23
CA ARG A 297 1.64 -21.08 13.02
C ARG A 297 0.76 -21.48 14.22
N ILE A 298 0.41 -22.76 14.31
CA ILE A 298 -0.45 -23.31 15.38
C ILE A 298 0.33 -24.06 16.47
N CYS A 299 1.57 -24.49 16.22
CA CYS A 299 2.46 -25.11 17.21
C CYS A 299 3.71 -24.23 17.46
N PRO A 300 3.58 -23.08 18.16
CA PRO A 300 4.70 -22.15 18.36
C PRO A 300 5.68 -22.55 19.46
N TYR A 301 5.32 -23.48 20.36
CA TYR A 301 6.05 -23.77 21.61
C TYR A 301 6.39 -22.49 22.39
N ALA A 302 5.35 -21.70 22.71
CA ALA A 302 5.51 -20.33 23.19
C ALA A 302 6.34 -20.21 24.49
N ASP A 303 6.28 -21.20 25.37
CA ASP A 303 7.05 -21.21 26.63
C ASP A 303 8.56 -21.18 26.41
N ALA A 304 9.02 -21.61 25.22
CA ALA A 304 10.41 -21.66 24.83
C ALA A 304 10.90 -20.47 23.99
N PHE A 305 10.09 -19.42 23.81
CA PHE A 305 10.48 -18.24 23.03
C PHE A 305 11.70 -17.49 23.56
N THR A 306 12.14 -17.71 24.80
CA THR A 306 13.35 -17.07 25.33
C THR A 306 14.61 -17.90 25.12
N HIS A 307 14.50 -19.13 24.60
CA HIS A 307 15.65 -20.01 24.41
C HIS A 307 16.45 -19.62 23.16
N LYS A 308 17.78 -19.63 23.27
CA LYS A 308 18.73 -19.28 22.17
C LYS A 308 18.50 -20.07 20.88
N ASP A 309 18.12 -21.34 21.03
CA ASP A 309 17.85 -22.25 19.93
C ASP A 309 16.35 -22.39 19.62
N HIS A 310 15.50 -21.49 20.11
CA HIS A 310 14.10 -21.51 19.72
C HIS A 310 13.98 -21.29 18.19
N PRO A 311 13.30 -22.17 17.45
CA PRO A 311 13.36 -22.14 15.99
C PRO A 311 12.52 -21.02 15.36
N PHE A 312 11.59 -20.44 16.13
CA PHE A 312 10.60 -19.47 15.65
C PHE A 312 10.66 -18.13 16.36
N THR A 313 11.68 -17.89 17.20
CA THR A 313 11.95 -16.53 17.67
C THR A 313 12.27 -15.68 16.45
N LYS A 314 11.67 -14.48 16.39
CA LYS A 314 12.22 -13.46 15.51
C LYS A 314 13.63 -13.22 16.01
N ASP A 315 14.62 -13.40 15.15
CA ASP A 315 16.01 -13.10 15.47
C ASP A 315 16.07 -11.79 16.27
N ASP A 316 16.75 -11.88 17.41
CA ASP A 316 16.75 -10.90 18.50
C ASP A 316 16.80 -9.46 18.01
N LYS A 317 16.06 -8.60 18.72
CA LYS A 317 16.10 -7.14 18.61
C LYS A 317 17.45 -6.59 19.12
N SER A 318 18.53 -6.88 18.41
CA SER A 318 19.75 -6.08 18.41
C SER A 318 20.09 -5.78 16.94
N PRO A 319 20.56 -4.57 16.58
CA PRO A 319 21.17 -4.39 15.28
C PRO A 319 22.25 -5.46 15.15
N GLU A 320 22.19 -6.29 14.09
CA GLU A 320 23.21 -7.31 13.81
C GLU A 320 24.61 -6.68 13.94
N LEU A 321 25.24 -6.86 15.09
CA LEU A 321 26.65 -6.60 15.24
C LEU A 321 27.34 -7.73 14.49
N SER A 322 28.12 -7.37 13.47
CA SER A 322 29.06 -8.28 12.83
C SER A 322 29.89 -8.99 13.89
N LYS A 323 30.29 -10.24 13.65
CA LYS A 323 31.09 -10.98 14.64
C LYS A 323 32.39 -10.20 14.89
N PRO A 324 32.97 -10.28 16.11
CA PRO A 324 34.22 -9.60 16.41
C PRO A 324 35.29 -9.84 15.33
N GLY A 325 35.80 -8.76 14.75
CA GLY A 325 36.85 -8.77 13.71
C GLY A 325 36.35 -8.88 12.26
N GLU A 326 35.06 -9.16 12.02
CA GLU A 326 34.50 -9.19 10.66
C GLU A 326 34.49 -7.79 10.04
N VAL A 327 34.26 -6.73 10.82
CA VAL A 327 34.25 -5.36 10.30
C VAL A 327 35.66 -4.92 9.95
N THR A 328 36.64 -5.20 10.81
CA THR A 328 38.06 -4.96 10.55
C THR A 328 38.47 -5.60 9.22
N GLN A 329 38.14 -6.87 9.02
CA GLN A 329 38.48 -7.60 7.79
C GLN A 329 37.75 -7.05 6.56
N ALA A 330 36.46 -6.71 6.69
CA ALA A 330 35.69 -6.13 5.59
C ALA A 330 36.24 -4.77 5.13
N VAL A 331 36.69 -3.92 6.07
CA VAL A 331 37.34 -2.64 5.76
C VAL A 331 38.67 -2.87 5.03
N LYS A 332 39.49 -3.81 5.49
CA LYS A 332 40.73 -4.21 4.80
C LYS A 332 40.46 -4.65 3.37
N ASP A 333 39.50 -5.56 3.19
CA ASP A 333 39.11 -6.06 1.87
C ASP A 333 38.58 -4.94 0.97
N ALA A 334 37.74 -4.04 1.50
CA ALA A 334 37.21 -2.92 0.72
C ALA A 334 38.34 -1.99 0.22
N ILE A 335 39.31 -1.65 1.09
CA ILE A 335 40.46 -0.82 0.72
C ILE A 335 41.32 -1.50 -0.37
N ASP A 336 41.60 -2.80 -0.20
CA ASP A 336 42.36 -3.60 -1.18
C ASP A 336 41.66 -3.65 -2.55
N ILE A 337 40.32 -3.73 -2.55
CA ILE A 337 39.51 -3.77 -3.77
C ILE A 337 39.45 -2.42 -4.48
N GLY A 338 39.60 -1.31 -3.75
CA GLY A 338 39.62 0.04 -4.31
C GLY A 338 38.60 1.01 -3.71
N TYR A 339 37.84 0.62 -2.69
CA TYR A 339 36.99 1.56 -1.97
C TYR A 339 37.85 2.61 -1.26
N ARG A 340 37.39 3.87 -1.33
CA ARG A 340 38.02 5.00 -0.65
C ARG A 340 37.05 5.76 0.26
N HIS A 341 35.75 5.53 0.15
CA HIS A 341 34.74 6.07 1.07
C HIS A 341 34.31 4.98 2.06
N ILE A 342 34.46 5.26 3.35
CA ILE A 342 33.98 4.40 4.44
C ILE A 342 32.98 5.20 5.28
N ASP A 343 31.78 4.65 5.46
CA ASP A 343 30.70 5.26 6.24
C ASP A 343 30.43 4.48 7.54
N CYS A 344 30.44 5.21 8.64
CA CYS A 344 30.24 4.73 10.01
C CYS A 344 29.09 5.49 10.68
N ALA A 345 28.75 5.08 11.89
CA ALA A 345 27.95 5.87 12.82
C ALA A 345 28.20 5.37 14.23
N HIS A 346 28.10 6.26 15.22
CA HIS A 346 28.23 5.90 16.62
C HIS A 346 27.32 4.72 17.03
N VAL A 347 26.05 4.73 16.58
CA VAL A 347 25.07 3.68 16.91
C VAL A 347 25.40 2.30 16.33
N TYR A 348 26.30 2.22 15.34
CA TYR A 348 26.69 0.92 14.78
C TYR A 348 27.60 0.13 15.72
N GLY A 349 28.20 0.79 16.72
CA GLY A 349 29.01 0.12 17.75
C GLY A 349 30.33 -0.48 17.24
N ASN A 350 30.75 -0.18 16.00
CA ASN A 350 31.87 -0.82 15.33
C ASN A 350 32.97 0.16 14.87
N GLU A 351 32.92 1.43 15.29
CA GLU A 351 33.90 2.46 14.91
C GLU A 351 35.35 2.04 15.23
N LYS A 352 35.57 1.30 16.33
CA LYS A 352 36.90 0.81 16.69
C LYS A 352 37.47 -0.19 15.69
N GLU A 353 36.69 -1.18 15.28
CA GLU A 353 37.10 -2.16 14.26
C GLU A 353 37.35 -1.50 12.91
N VAL A 354 36.54 -0.50 12.54
CA VAL A 354 36.77 0.27 11.33
C VAL A 354 38.12 1.01 11.40
N GLY A 355 38.41 1.65 12.53
CA GLY A 355 39.69 2.32 12.77
C GLY A 355 40.88 1.37 12.67
N GLU A 356 40.79 0.19 13.27
CA GLU A 356 41.80 -0.87 13.19
C GLU A 356 42.05 -1.32 11.75
N GLY A 357 40.99 -1.49 10.95
CA GLY A 357 41.08 -1.88 9.54
C GLY A 357 41.75 -0.80 8.67
N ILE A 358 41.38 0.46 8.88
CA ILE A 358 42.00 1.62 8.21
C ILE A 358 43.48 1.70 8.58
N LYS A 359 43.79 1.66 9.88
CA LYS A 359 45.16 1.73 10.38
C LYS A 359 46.02 0.61 9.81
N ALA A 360 45.52 -0.62 9.79
CA ALA A 360 46.23 -1.76 9.22
C ALA A 360 46.63 -1.49 7.75
N LYS A 361 45.73 -0.94 6.93
CA LYS A 361 46.01 -0.67 5.52
C LYS A 361 46.92 0.53 5.26
N ILE A 362 46.93 1.50 6.17
CA ILE A 362 47.92 2.59 6.17
C ILE A 362 49.30 2.06 6.57
N ASP A 363 49.38 1.26 7.64
CA ASP A 363 50.63 0.68 8.11
C ASP A 363 51.23 -0.32 7.09
N GLU A 364 50.38 -1.05 6.35
CA GLU A 364 50.76 -1.91 5.22
C GLU A 364 51.22 -1.12 3.98
N GLY A 365 51.02 0.21 3.94
CA GLY A 365 51.39 1.08 2.82
C GLY A 365 50.47 1.00 1.60
N VAL A 366 49.28 0.41 1.74
CA VAL A 366 48.30 0.24 0.64
C VAL A 366 47.62 1.56 0.28
N VAL A 367 47.35 2.39 1.29
CA VAL A 367 46.73 3.72 1.16
C VAL A 367 47.33 4.68 2.18
N LYS A 368 47.23 5.98 1.92
CA LYS A 368 47.48 7.03 2.89
C LYS A 368 46.17 7.51 3.51
N ARG A 369 46.24 8.20 4.66
CA ARG A 369 45.05 8.81 5.28
C ARG A 369 44.34 9.78 4.31
N GLU A 370 45.09 10.54 3.52
CA GLU A 370 44.55 11.48 2.53
C GLU A 370 43.82 10.81 1.35
N ASP A 371 44.05 9.51 1.10
CA ASP A 371 43.36 8.77 0.05
C ASP A 371 41.94 8.35 0.46
N LEU A 372 41.62 8.42 1.76
CA LEU A 372 40.36 7.94 2.32
C LEU A 372 39.42 9.10 2.68
N PHE A 373 38.13 8.88 2.42
CA PHE A 373 37.03 9.75 2.84
C PHE A 373 36.22 9.03 3.92
N ILE A 374 36.34 9.47 5.17
CA ILE A 374 35.72 8.81 6.33
C ILE A 374 34.53 9.63 6.83
N THR A 375 33.37 8.99 6.89
CA THR A 375 32.11 9.58 7.38
C THR A 375 31.70 8.93 8.71
N SER A 376 31.23 9.74 9.67
CA SER A 376 30.47 9.23 10.82
C SER A 376 29.30 10.18 11.16
N LYS A 377 28.51 9.83 12.17
CA LYS A 377 27.24 10.48 12.49
C LYS A 377 27.07 10.71 13.99
N LEU A 378 26.61 11.91 14.36
CA LEU A 378 26.19 12.28 15.70
C LEU A 378 24.90 11.56 16.05
N TRP A 379 24.94 10.68 17.06
CA TRP A 379 23.77 9.95 17.52
C TRP A 379 22.79 10.81 18.32
N ASN A 380 21.52 10.41 18.32
CA ASN A 380 20.40 11.23 18.78
C ASN A 380 20.43 11.64 20.26
N THR A 381 21.14 10.91 21.12
CA THR A 381 21.31 11.26 22.54
C THR A 381 22.38 12.33 22.79
N PHE A 382 23.05 12.80 21.72
CA PHE A 382 24.09 13.83 21.78
C PHE A 382 23.70 15.12 21.04
N HIS A 383 22.40 15.38 20.85
CA HIS A 383 21.92 16.58 20.16
C HIS A 383 22.18 17.88 20.91
N ALA A 384 22.27 17.83 22.25
CA ALA A 384 22.58 19.00 23.07
C ALA A 384 23.89 19.66 22.60
N PRO A 385 23.92 20.97 22.28
CA PRO A 385 25.08 21.63 21.69
C PRO A 385 26.42 21.38 22.40
N GLU A 386 26.40 21.33 23.73
CA GLU A 386 27.55 21.07 24.59
C GLU A 386 28.11 19.64 24.48
N LEU A 387 27.33 18.68 23.99
CA LEU A 387 27.74 17.28 23.83
C LEU A 387 28.33 16.96 22.45
N VAL A 388 28.04 17.77 21.43
CA VAL A 388 28.40 17.49 20.03
C VAL A 388 29.91 17.32 19.85
N GLU A 389 30.72 18.21 20.42
CA GLU A 389 32.18 18.13 20.31
C GLU A 389 32.76 16.91 21.05
N ALA A 390 32.22 16.61 22.23
CA ALA A 390 32.66 15.46 23.02
C ALA A 390 32.32 14.13 22.31
N ALA A 391 31.13 14.04 21.71
CA ALA A 391 30.71 12.90 20.91
C ALA A 391 31.62 12.71 19.68
N LEU A 392 31.94 13.79 18.95
CA LEU A 392 32.86 13.73 17.82
C LEU A 392 34.28 13.30 18.25
N LYS A 393 34.81 13.84 19.35
CA LYS A 393 36.12 13.43 19.89
C LYS A 393 36.15 11.95 20.27
N THR A 394 35.04 11.42 20.80
CA THR A 394 34.90 10.00 21.10
C THR A 394 34.94 9.17 19.82
N THR A 395 34.20 9.56 18.78
CA THR A 395 34.25 8.91 17.46
C THR A 395 35.65 8.94 16.85
N LEU A 396 36.35 10.09 16.90
CA LEU A 396 37.74 10.23 16.43
C LEU A 396 38.69 9.31 17.17
N SER A 397 38.57 9.23 18.51
CA SER A 397 39.35 8.32 19.33
C SER A 397 39.08 6.85 18.98
N ASN A 398 37.82 6.47 18.78
CA ASN A 398 37.46 5.10 18.41
C ASN A 398 38.06 4.73 17.04
N LEU A 399 37.95 5.61 16.06
CA LEU A 399 38.50 5.40 14.71
C LEU A 399 40.03 5.54 14.64
N GLY A 400 40.68 6.09 15.67
CA GLY A 400 42.11 6.41 15.66
C GLY A 400 42.47 7.52 14.66
N LEU A 401 41.62 8.53 14.52
CA LEU A 401 41.78 9.61 13.53
C LEU A 401 41.88 10.99 14.20
N GLU A 402 42.60 11.91 13.54
CA GLU A 402 42.68 13.32 13.97
C GLU A 402 41.47 14.15 13.52
N HIS A 403 40.86 13.78 12.39
CA HIS A 403 39.67 14.45 11.84
C HIS A 403 38.81 13.48 11.01
N LEU A 404 37.52 13.79 10.89
CA LEU A 404 36.60 13.19 9.91
C LEU A 404 36.59 14.00 8.61
N ASP A 405 36.31 13.33 7.49
CA ASP A 405 36.06 14.04 6.23
C ASP A 405 34.63 14.56 6.17
N LEU A 406 33.68 13.86 6.80
CA LEU A 406 32.28 14.25 6.88
C LEU A 406 31.64 13.81 8.20
N TYR A 407 30.94 14.72 8.88
CA TYR A 407 30.19 14.43 10.09
C TYR A 407 28.70 14.78 9.93
N LEU A 408 27.81 13.83 10.19
CA LEU A 408 26.37 14.00 9.94
C LEU A 408 25.54 14.11 11.21
N VAL A 409 24.49 14.93 11.21
CA VAL A 409 23.38 14.77 12.16
C VAL A 409 22.60 13.52 11.75
N HIS A 410 22.47 12.51 12.64
CA HIS A 410 21.93 11.20 12.25
C HIS A 410 20.44 11.25 11.91
N TRP A 411 19.63 11.92 12.74
CA TRP A 411 18.18 12.08 12.56
C TRP A 411 17.73 13.49 12.99
N PRO A 412 16.62 14.03 12.45
CA PRO A 412 16.15 15.38 12.72
C PRO A 412 15.35 15.52 14.05
N PHE A 413 15.75 14.79 15.11
CA PHE A 413 15.14 14.88 16.44
C PHE A 413 16.11 14.44 17.53
N ALA A 414 15.94 14.95 18.75
CA ALA A 414 16.79 14.60 19.89
C ALA A 414 16.16 13.51 20.77
N LEU A 415 16.99 12.61 21.29
CA LEU A 415 16.64 11.69 22.37
C LEU A 415 17.18 12.23 23.69
N LYS A 416 16.56 11.84 24.81
CA LYS A 416 17.00 12.25 26.14
C LYS A 416 18.47 11.89 26.34
N GLU A 417 19.27 12.81 26.88
CA GLU A 417 20.69 12.54 27.08
C GLU A 417 20.90 11.40 28.10
N GLY A 418 21.91 10.56 27.88
CA GLY A 418 22.22 9.43 28.76
C GLY A 418 23.17 8.42 28.13
N GLY A 419 23.55 7.39 28.91
CA GLY A 419 24.42 6.30 28.44
C GLY A 419 23.74 5.24 27.57
N GLU A 420 22.40 5.27 27.46
CA GLU A 420 21.63 4.35 26.64
C GLU A 420 21.45 4.89 25.22
N LEU A 421 21.61 4.04 24.19
CA LEU A 421 21.41 4.45 22.79
C LEU A 421 19.94 4.75 22.47
N PHE A 422 19.00 4.05 23.11
CA PHE A 422 17.56 4.22 22.93
C PHE A 422 16.90 4.37 24.29
N PRO A 423 17.06 5.53 24.95
CA PRO A 423 16.53 5.72 26.29
C PRO A 423 15.01 5.58 26.29
N VAL A 424 14.48 4.94 27.34
CA VAL A 424 13.04 4.83 27.58
C VAL A 424 12.63 5.59 28.84
N ASP A 425 11.41 6.12 28.85
CA ASP A 425 10.79 6.72 30.03
C ASP A 425 10.27 5.64 31.00
N GLU A 426 9.75 6.07 32.15
CA GLU A 426 9.18 5.17 33.19
C GLU A 426 8.02 4.29 32.68
N SER A 427 7.43 4.63 31.52
CA SER A 427 6.37 3.85 30.88
C SER A 427 6.88 2.85 29.83
N GLY A 428 8.20 2.78 29.63
CA GLY A 428 8.83 1.92 28.63
C GLY A 428 8.75 2.46 27.19
N LYS A 429 8.41 3.74 27.00
CA LYS A 429 8.39 4.41 25.68
C LYS A 429 9.67 5.19 25.44
N THR A 430 10.06 5.39 24.18
CA THR A 430 11.24 6.19 23.81
C THR A 430 11.19 7.58 24.43
N ALA A 431 12.26 7.95 25.15
CA ALA A 431 12.40 9.25 25.80
C ALA A 431 13.03 10.27 24.85
N TYR A 432 12.26 11.27 24.45
CA TYR A 432 12.70 12.37 23.58
C TYR A 432 13.26 13.54 24.40
N SER A 433 14.12 14.34 23.75
CA SER A 433 14.59 15.63 24.28
C SER A 433 13.98 16.77 23.46
N ASP A 434 13.77 17.92 24.09
CA ASP A 434 13.25 19.13 23.45
C ASP A 434 14.34 19.90 22.66
N VAL A 435 15.57 19.38 22.62
CA VAL A 435 16.67 20.01 21.87
C VAL A 435 16.35 20.03 20.36
N ASP A 436 16.41 21.22 19.80
CA ASP A 436 16.18 21.45 18.39
C ASP A 436 17.40 21.07 17.54
N TYR A 437 17.19 20.33 16.44
CA TYR A 437 18.27 19.98 15.52
C TYR A 437 18.94 21.21 14.87
N VAL A 438 18.28 22.37 14.86
CA VAL A 438 18.88 23.64 14.39
C VAL A 438 19.98 24.11 15.35
N ASP A 439 19.80 23.92 16.67
CA ASP A 439 20.83 24.26 17.65
C ASP A 439 21.96 23.22 17.64
N THR A 440 21.62 21.94 17.44
CA THR A 440 22.61 20.89 17.16
C THR A 440 23.46 21.27 15.93
N TRP A 441 22.84 21.78 14.86
CA TRP A 441 23.56 22.18 13.64
C TRP A 441 24.56 23.31 13.88
N LYS A 442 24.22 24.32 14.70
CA LYS A 442 25.18 25.38 15.06
C LYS A 442 26.42 24.79 15.74
N ALA A 443 26.25 23.81 16.63
CA ALA A 443 27.38 23.11 17.24
C ALA A 443 28.18 22.27 16.23
N MET A 444 27.50 21.67 15.24
CA MET A 444 28.16 20.99 14.10
C MET A 444 29.03 21.96 13.28
N GLU A 445 28.57 23.19 13.05
CA GLU A 445 29.35 24.23 12.36
C GLU A 445 30.60 24.62 13.16
N GLU A 446 30.51 24.69 14.49
CA GLU A 446 31.66 25.00 15.34
C GLU A 446 32.73 23.91 15.33
N VAL A 447 32.34 22.62 15.38
CA VAL A 447 33.33 21.52 15.27
C VAL A 447 33.96 21.44 13.88
N CYS A 448 33.23 21.87 12.83
CA CYS A 448 33.77 22.02 11.48
C CYS A 448 34.81 23.15 11.43
N LYS A 449 34.53 24.32 12.03
CA LYS A 449 35.48 25.45 12.11
C LYS A 449 36.73 25.11 12.91
N LYS A 450 36.61 24.26 13.94
CA LYS A 450 37.75 23.75 14.72
C LYS A 450 38.61 22.73 13.96
N GLY A 451 38.21 22.31 12.76
CA GLY A 451 38.94 21.34 11.94
C GLY A 451 38.80 19.89 12.40
N LEU A 452 37.89 19.58 13.35
CA LEU A 452 37.62 18.20 13.78
C LEU A 452 36.88 17.39 12.71
N THR A 453 36.18 18.08 11.80
CA THR A 453 35.63 17.53 10.57
C THR A 453 35.81 18.53 9.43
N LYS A 454 36.03 18.05 8.20
CA LYS A 454 36.18 18.91 7.01
C LYS A 454 34.83 19.38 6.47
N LEU A 455 33.83 18.50 6.49
CA LEU A 455 32.47 18.76 6.02
C LEU A 455 31.45 18.34 7.07
N ILE A 456 30.27 18.94 7.01
CA ILE A 456 29.11 18.54 7.79
C ILE A 456 27.90 18.31 6.89
N GLY A 457 27.02 17.41 7.30
CA GLY A 457 25.82 17.09 6.54
C GLY A 457 24.70 16.56 7.44
N VAL A 458 23.61 16.14 6.83
CA VAL A 458 22.44 15.62 7.55
C VAL A 458 22.10 14.22 7.06
N SER A 459 21.33 13.48 7.86
CA SER A 459 20.83 12.16 7.51
C SER A 459 19.36 12.05 7.88
N ASN A 460 18.54 11.49 6.98
CA ASN A 460 17.09 11.32 7.11
C ASN A 460 16.27 12.62 7.18
N PHE A 461 16.77 13.72 6.61
CA PHE A 461 16.01 14.98 6.58
C PHE A 461 15.07 15.01 5.39
N ASN A 462 13.83 15.44 5.60
CA ASN A 462 12.87 15.73 4.53
C ASN A 462 13.00 17.20 4.06
N LYS A 463 12.32 17.53 2.96
CA LYS A 463 12.38 18.88 2.37
C LYS A 463 12.07 20.00 3.38
N PRO A 464 10.94 19.99 4.12
CA PRO A 464 10.67 21.02 5.13
C PRO A 464 11.75 21.17 6.20
N GLN A 465 12.34 20.06 6.67
CA GLN A 465 13.41 20.10 7.67
C GLN A 465 14.70 20.71 7.11
N ILE A 466 15.05 20.42 5.85
CA ILE A 466 16.20 21.06 5.18
C ILE A 466 15.92 22.53 4.93
N GLU A 467 14.72 22.91 4.46
CA GLU A 467 14.35 24.31 4.26
C GLU A 467 14.51 25.10 5.57
N ARG A 468 13.98 24.56 6.67
CA ARG A 468 14.12 25.13 8.02
C ARG A 468 15.57 25.22 8.48
N LEU A 469 16.37 24.20 8.23
CA LEU A 469 17.80 24.22 8.57
C LEU A 469 18.53 25.35 7.83
N LEU A 470 18.29 25.46 6.52
CA LEU A 470 18.91 26.45 5.64
C LEU A 470 18.54 27.90 5.97
N GLU A 471 17.47 28.15 6.72
CA GLU A 471 17.13 29.50 7.21
C GLU A 471 18.17 30.04 8.20
N SER A 472 18.93 29.15 8.85
CA SER A 472 19.89 29.53 9.92
C SER A 472 21.31 28.97 9.71
N ALA A 473 21.49 28.01 8.81
CA ALA A 473 22.78 27.41 8.51
C ALA A 473 23.71 28.42 7.82
N THR A 474 24.95 28.52 8.30
CA THR A 474 26.04 29.25 7.65
C THR A 474 26.86 28.34 6.73
N ILE A 475 26.88 27.04 7.02
CA ILE A 475 27.46 25.99 6.18
C ILE A 475 26.30 25.19 5.58
N ILE A 476 26.21 25.13 4.25
CA ILE A 476 25.22 24.29 3.57
C ILE A 476 25.59 22.82 3.82
N PRO A 477 24.64 21.96 4.22
CA PRO A 477 24.90 20.53 4.39
C PRO A 477 25.50 19.92 3.12
N ALA A 478 26.67 19.30 3.22
CA ALA A 478 27.36 18.72 2.06
C ALA A 478 26.58 17.55 1.45
N THR A 479 25.86 16.80 2.30
CA THR A 479 25.00 15.71 1.87
C THR A 479 23.73 15.63 2.73
N ASN A 480 22.67 15.06 2.16
CA ASN A 480 21.58 14.46 2.90
C ASN A 480 21.61 12.95 2.66
N GLN A 481 22.02 12.19 3.68
CA GLN A 481 22.06 10.75 3.61
C GLN A 481 20.65 10.18 3.86
N ILE A 482 20.07 9.47 2.89
CA ILE A 482 18.67 8.99 2.95
C ILE A 482 18.54 7.55 2.44
N GLU A 483 17.49 6.87 2.89
CA GLU A 483 17.08 5.60 2.32
C GLU A 483 16.70 5.83 0.86
N CYS A 484 17.41 5.23 -0.09
CA CYS A 484 17.10 5.44 -1.49
C CYS A 484 17.41 4.18 -2.31
N HIS A 485 16.38 3.64 -2.94
CA HIS A 485 16.42 2.46 -3.80
C HIS A 485 15.25 2.55 -4.79
N PRO A 486 15.12 1.70 -5.83
CA PRO A 486 14.08 1.84 -6.85
C PRO A 486 12.64 1.91 -6.31
N TYR A 487 12.29 1.16 -5.25
CA TYR A 487 10.97 1.26 -4.59
C TYR A 487 10.76 2.52 -3.72
N LEU A 488 11.81 3.27 -3.44
CA LEU A 488 11.80 4.54 -2.72
C LEU A 488 12.81 5.49 -3.39
N ALA A 489 12.52 5.88 -4.64
CA ALA A 489 13.49 6.59 -5.48
C ALA A 489 13.73 8.03 -5.02
N GLN A 490 12.81 8.60 -4.24
CA GLN A 490 12.88 9.94 -3.63
C GLN A 490 13.21 11.05 -4.65
N LEU A 491 12.62 10.97 -5.85
CA LEU A 491 12.93 11.85 -6.99
C LEU A 491 12.83 13.34 -6.63
N LYS A 492 11.73 13.75 -5.98
CA LYS A 492 11.49 15.15 -5.59
C LYS A 492 12.49 15.67 -4.56
N LEU A 493 12.86 14.85 -3.58
CA LEU A 493 13.82 15.23 -2.54
C LEU A 493 15.23 15.31 -3.13
N SER A 494 15.58 14.39 -4.03
CA SER A 494 16.87 14.36 -4.71
C SER A 494 17.05 15.60 -5.60
N GLU A 495 16.03 15.95 -6.38
CA GLU A 495 16.03 17.16 -7.21
C GLU A 495 16.12 18.42 -6.36
N PHE A 496 15.32 18.51 -5.29
CA PHE A 496 15.41 19.62 -4.34
C PHE A 496 16.82 19.77 -3.73
N CYS A 497 17.41 18.69 -3.20
CA CYS A 497 18.76 18.73 -2.63
C CYS A 497 19.78 19.19 -3.68
N LYS A 498 19.68 18.68 -4.91
CA LYS A 498 20.52 19.11 -6.03
C LYS A 498 20.41 20.62 -6.30
N THR A 499 19.20 21.20 -6.29
CA THR A 499 19.04 22.67 -6.46
C THR A 499 19.65 23.50 -5.32
N LYS A 500 19.93 22.89 -4.17
CA LYS A 500 20.56 23.53 -3.01
C LYS A 500 22.05 23.25 -2.89
N GLY A 501 22.64 22.50 -3.83
CA GLY A 501 24.03 22.07 -3.75
C GLY A 501 24.27 20.98 -2.70
N ILE A 502 23.23 20.28 -2.27
CA ILE A 502 23.28 19.19 -1.29
C ILE A 502 23.30 17.86 -2.06
N THR A 503 24.35 17.06 -1.88
CA THR A 503 24.45 15.74 -2.53
C THR A 503 23.54 14.73 -1.83
N ILE A 504 23.04 13.73 -2.55
CA ILE A 504 22.34 12.59 -1.91
C ILE A 504 23.34 11.46 -1.66
N THR A 505 23.38 10.96 -0.43
CA THR A 505 24.01 9.67 -0.12
C THR A 505 22.92 8.63 0.12
N ALA A 506 22.79 7.65 -0.77
CA ALA A 506 21.81 6.58 -0.72
C ALA A 506 22.27 5.44 0.19
N TYR A 507 21.65 5.31 1.37
CA TYR A 507 21.76 4.13 2.22
C TYR A 507 20.67 3.10 1.89
N SER A 508 20.92 1.84 2.25
CA SER A 508 20.09 0.69 1.86
C SER A 508 19.81 0.63 0.34
N PRO A 509 20.79 0.92 -0.55
CA PRO A 509 20.52 1.04 -1.98
C PRO A 509 20.00 -0.25 -2.61
N LEU A 510 20.33 -1.40 -2.02
CA LEU A 510 19.90 -2.73 -2.46
C LEU A 510 18.57 -3.18 -1.85
N GLY A 511 17.84 -2.30 -1.15
CA GLY A 511 16.55 -2.59 -0.53
C GLY A 511 16.64 -3.46 0.73
N SER A 512 17.82 -3.55 1.35
CA SER A 512 18.11 -4.26 2.61
C SER A 512 17.33 -5.58 2.76
N PRO A 513 17.54 -6.55 1.84
CA PRO A 513 16.80 -7.82 1.82
C PRO A 513 17.05 -8.64 3.09
N ASP A 514 18.22 -8.46 3.70
CA ASP A 514 18.66 -9.14 4.92
C ASP A 514 18.28 -8.38 6.21
N ARG A 515 17.37 -7.39 6.15
CA ARG A 515 17.00 -6.59 7.34
C ARG A 515 16.22 -7.43 8.38
N PRO A 516 16.48 -7.28 9.68
CA PRO A 516 15.84 -8.08 10.74
C PRO A 516 14.30 -7.95 10.83
N TRP A 517 13.74 -6.84 10.35
CA TRP A 517 12.29 -6.57 10.38
C TRP A 517 11.59 -6.76 9.02
N ALA A 518 12.24 -7.40 8.04
CA ALA A 518 11.60 -7.75 6.78
C ALA A 518 10.36 -8.60 7.02
N LYS A 519 9.20 -8.18 6.51
CA LYS A 519 7.98 -9.00 6.49
C LYS A 519 8.08 -10.03 5.36
N PRO A 520 7.43 -11.19 5.48
CA PRO A 520 7.42 -12.22 4.44
C PRO A 520 6.97 -11.72 3.06
N ASP A 521 6.09 -10.71 3.04
CA ASP A 521 5.48 -10.12 1.85
C ASP A 521 6.21 -8.86 1.36
N ASP A 522 7.28 -8.44 2.05
CA ASP A 522 8.01 -7.25 1.63
C ASP A 522 8.70 -7.53 0.27
N PRO A 523 8.56 -6.63 -0.70
CA PRO A 523 9.05 -6.86 -2.05
C PRO A 523 10.58 -6.97 -2.06
N LEU A 524 11.09 -8.07 -2.62
CA LEU A 524 12.52 -8.33 -2.75
C LEU A 524 13.05 -7.61 -3.99
N LEU A 525 13.61 -6.42 -3.79
CA LEU A 525 14.09 -5.56 -4.87
C LEU A 525 14.99 -6.30 -5.88
N LEU A 526 15.98 -7.06 -5.40
CA LEU A 526 16.93 -7.76 -6.28
C LEU A 526 16.30 -8.95 -7.01
N GLU A 527 15.11 -9.39 -6.59
CA GLU A 527 14.35 -10.46 -7.22
C GLU A 527 13.32 -9.95 -8.24
N ASP A 528 13.14 -8.64 -8.37
CA ASP A 528 12.21 -8.04 -9.32
C ASP A 528 12.57 -8.45 -10.75
N GLU A 529 11.63 -9.11 -11.42
CA GLU A 529 11.81 -9.64 -12.78
C GLU A 529 12.19 -8.56 -13.80
N LYS A 530 11.80 -7.30 -13.56
CA LYS A 530 12.20 -6.20 -14.44
C LYS A 530 13.65 -5.79 -14.20
N ILE A 531 14.12 -5.77 -12.95
CA ILE A 531 15.54 -5.52 -12.62
C ILE A 531 16.42 -6.65 -13.17
N LYS A 532 15.99 -7.92 -13.01
CA LYS A 532 16.68 -9.07 -13.59
C LYS A 532 16.83 -8.97 -15.10
N LYS A 533 15.78 -8.55 -15.82
CA LYS A 533 15.85 -8.33 -17.28
C LYS A 533 16.86 -7.24 -17.67
N ILE A 534 16.94 -6.15 -16.91
CA ILE A 534 17.97 -5.12 -17.14
C ILE A 534 19.36 -5.71 -16.84
N ALA A 535 19.49 -6.49 -15.77
CA ALA A 535 20.75 -7.14 -15.40
C ALA A 535 21.24 -8.10 -16.50
N GLU A 536 20.33 -8.91 -17.07
CA GLU A 536 20.59 -9.77 -18.23
C GLU A 536 21.04 -8.97 -19.46
N LYS A 537 20.37 -7.86 -19.78
CA LYS A 537 20.72 -6.96 -20.89
C LYS A 537 22.18 -6.51 -20.81
N TYR A 538 22.67 -6.20 -19.62
CA TYR A 538 24.04 -5.72 -19.40
C TYR A 538 25.03 -6.82 -19.02
N LYS A 539 24.59 -8.06 -18.86
CA LYS A 539 25.39 -9.17 -18.31
C LYS A 539 25.99 -8.82 -16.94
N LYS A 540 25.17 -8.20 -16.10
CA LYS A 540 25.48 -7.76 -14.73
C LYS A 540 24.53 -8.40 -13.74
N THR A 541 24.81 -8.25 -12.44
CA THR A 541 23.87 -8.68 -11.40
C THR A 541 22.80 -7.61 -11.12
N PRO A 542 21.63 -7.98 -10.59
CA PRO A 542 20.63 -7.01 -10.13
C PRO A 542 21.21 -5.96 -9.17
N ALA A 543 22.13 -6.35 -8.29
CA ALA A 543 22.80 -5.43 -7.36
C ALA A 543 23.63 -4.39 -8.10
N GLN A 544 24.44 -4.81 -9.09
CA GLN A 544 25.24 -3.90 -9.91
C GLN A 544 24.36 -2.91 -10.68
N VAL A 545 23.23 -3.35 -11.25
CA VAL A 545 22.27 -2.47 -11.93
C VAL A 545 21.73 -1.40 -10.98
N VAL A 546 21.29 -1.79 -9.78
CA VAL A 546 20.72 -0.85 -8.81
C VAL A 546 21.76 0.14 -8.27
N LEU A 547 22.99 -0.31 -8.04
CA LEU A 547 24.09 0.59 -7.64
C LEU A 547 24.45 1.55 -8.77
N LYS A 548 24.54 1.06 -10.00
CA LYS A 548 24.81 1.89 -11.17
C LYS A 548 23.72 2.93 -11.41
N TYR A 549 22.46 2.57 -11.18
CA TYR A 549 21.32 3.48 -11.19
C TYR A 549 21.50 4.64 -10.20
N GLN A 550 21.94 4.38 -8.96
CA GLN A 550 22.21 5.44 -7.99
C GLN A 550 23.35 6.37 -8.46
N VAL A 551 24.47 5.79 -8.91
CA VAL A 551 25.63 6.56 -9.35
C VAL A 551 25.30 7.44 -10.57
N GLN A 552 24.57 6.93 -11.56
CA GLN A 552 24.17 7.70 -12.75
C GLN A 552 23.16 8.82 -12.45
N ARG A 553 22.46 8.75 -11.32
CA ARG A 553 21.62 9.85 -10.81
C ARG A 553 22.43 10.94 -10.10
N GLY A 554 23.74 10.77 -9.98
CA GLY A 554 24.62 11.66 -9.23
C GLY A 554 24.54 11.45 -7.71
N HIS A 555 24.08 10.27 -7.27
CA HIS A 555 24.06 9.93 -5.85
C HIS A 555 25.34 9.20 -5.45
N ILE A 556 25.79 9.42 -4.21
CA ILE A 556 26.77 8.55 -3.55
C ILE A 556 26.01 7.33 -3.03
N THR A 557 26.54 6.12 -3.21
CA THR A 557 25.86 4.90 -2.77
C THR A 557 26.71 4.12 -1.78
N ILE A 558 26.10 3.65 -0.68
CA ILE A 558 26.78 2.95 0.41
C ILE A 558 26.17 1.55 0.64
N PRO A 559 26.49 0.56 -0.21
CA PRO A 559 26.03 -0.82 0.01
C PRO A 559 26.74 -1.49 1.20
N LYS A 560 25.97 -2.03 2.14
CA LYS A 560 26.50 -2.82 3.29
C LYS A 560 26.91 -4.22 2.82
N SER A 561 28.13 -4.65 3.15
CA SER A 561 28.53 -6.06 3.12
C SER A 561 29.78 -6.31 3.95
N VAL A 562 29.88 -7.49 4.59
CA VAL A 562 31.12 -8.04 5.17
C VAL A 562 31.68 -9.19 4.34
N THR A 563 31.04 -9.54 3.23
CA THR A 563 31.44 -10.64 2.36
C THR A 563 32.34 -10.12 1.25
N LYS A 564 33.62 -10.50 1.26
CA LYS A 564 34.62 -10.05 0.27
C LYS A 564 34.15 -10.14 -1.19
N SER A 565 33.51 -11.25 -1.59
CA SER A 565 33.01 -11.41 -2.96
C SER A 565 31.90 -10.42 -3.33
N ARG A 566 30.99 -10.11 -2.41
CA ARG A 566 29.93 -9.10 -2.62
C ARG A 566 30.52 -7.68 -2.66
N ILE A 567 31.50 -7.39 -1.81
CA ILE A 567 32.24 -6.10 -1.85
C ILE A 567 32.91 -5.94 -3.22
N GLN A 568 33.58 -6.98 -3.71
CA GLN A 568 34.21 -6.99 -5.03
C GLN A 568 33.19 -6.82 -6.17
N GLU A 569 32.07 -7.55 -6.13
CA GLU A 569 30.99 -7.47 -7.13
C GLU A 569 30.36 -6.07 -7.18
N ASN A 570 30.04 -5.49 -6.01
CA ASN A 570 29.44 -4.17 -5.89
C ASN A 570 30.36 -3.06 -6.43
N PHE A 571 31.68 -3.24 -6.37
CA PHE A 571 32.64 -2.28 -6.92
C PHE A 571 32.70 -2.32 -8.45
N GLN A 572 32.33 -3.44 -9.09
CA GLN A 572 32.43 -3.64 -10.54
C GLN A 572 31.24 -3.04 -11.32
N ILE A 573 31.00 -1.74 -11.13
CA ILE A 573 29.90 -1.00 -11.78
C ILE A 573 30.38 0.03 -12.82
N TRP A 574 31.68 0.11 -13.05
CA TRP A 574 32.30 1.18 -13.84
C TRP A 574 32.37 0.88 -15.35
N ASP A 575 32.16 -0.38 -15.75
CA ASP A 575 32.35 -0.87 -17.13
C ASP A 575 31.07 -0.95 -17.96
N PHE A 576 29.95 -0.41 -17.46
CA PHE A 576 28.69 -0.31 -18.20
C PHE A 576 27.92 0.97 -17.85
N GLU A 577 26.93 1.35 -18.65
CA GLU A 577 26.01 2.46 -18.39
C GLU A 577 24.58 2.07 -18.74
N LEU A 578 23.65 2.37 -17.83
CA LEU A 578 22.21 2.25 -18.04
C LEU A 578 21.76 3.33 -19.02
N THR A 579 20.89 2.96 -19.98
CA THR A 579 20.32 3.96 -20.89
C THR A 579 19.30 4.84 -20.15
N PRO A 580 18.96 6.04 -20.69
CA PRO A 580 17.89 6.86 -20.12
C PRO A 580 16.57 6.10 -19.95
N GLU A 581 16.25 5.19 -20.86
CA GLU A 581 15.06 4.33 -20.78
C GLU A 581 15.12 3.35 -19.60
N ASP A 582 16.30 2.77 -19.32
CA ASP A 582 16.46 1.88 -18.17
C ASP A 582 16.34 2.66 -16.85
N ILE A 583 16.94 3.87 -16.77
CA ILE A 583 16.80 4.75 -15.61
C ILE A 583 15.34 5.12 -15.39
N GLU A 584 14.61 5.49 -16.45
CA GLU A 584 13.20 5.86 -16.35
C GLU A 584 12.31 4.65 -16.00
N LEU A 585 12.63 3.47 -16.52
CA LEU A 585 11.98 2.23 -16.11
C LEU A 585 12.21 1.94 -14.63
N ILE A 586 13.43 2.07 -14.12
CA ILE A 586 13.74 1.89 -12.69
C ILE A 586 13.04 2.96 -11.84
N ASN A 587 12.96 4.22 -12.30
CA ASN A 587 12.20 5.29 -11.63
C ASN A 587 10.72 4.94 -11.50
N SER A 588 10.14 4.24 -12.49
CA SER A 588 8.73 3.82 -12.45
C SER A 588 8.41 2.81 -11.35
N PHE A 589 9.43 2.24 -10.68
CA PHE A 589 9.23 1.30 -9.58
C PHE A 589 8.98 2.01 -8.25
N ASP A 590 9.14 3.34 -8.18
CA ASP A 590 8.92 4.10 -6.96
C ASP A 590 7.47 3.99 -6.49
N CYS A 591 7.28 3.25 -5.41
CA CYS A 591 6.01 3.06 -4.74
C CYS A 591 5.98 3.74 -3.36
N ASN A 592 6.96 4.61 -3.09
CA ASN A 592 7.20 5.20 -1.76
C ASN A 592 7.38 4.14 -0.66
N GLY A 593 7.92 2.98 -1.03
CA GLY A 593 8.07 1.80 -0.18
C GLY A 593 9.28 1.91 0.74
N ARG A 594 9.09 2.44 1.95
CA ARG A 594 10.14 2.45 2.99
C ARG A 594 10.36 1.05 3.56
N ILE A 595 11.62 0.63 3.54
CA ILE A 595 12.11 -0.67 3.95
C ILE A 595 12.77 -0.58 5.33
N CYS A 596 13.31 0.58 5.70
CA CYS A 596 13.85 0.91 7.02
C CYS A 596 12.97 1.94 7.76
N PRO A 597 11.72 1.60 8.14
CA PRO A 597 10.91 2.53 8.92
C PRO A 597 11.52 2.69 10.31
N TYR A 598 11.94 3.91 10.67
CA TYR A 598 11.99 4.27 12.08
C TYR A 598 10.55 4.26 12.59
N VAL A 599 10.30 3.53 13.68
CA VAL A 599 9.01 3.52 14.38
C VAL A 599 8.92 4.84 15.17
N GLU A 600 8.78 5.94 14.46
CA GLU A 600 8.05 7.08 14.99
C GLU A 600 6.61 6.61 15.15
N ASN A 601 6.06 6.78 16.36
CA ASN A 601 4.67 6.55 16.71
C ASN A 601 3.78 6.61 15.48
N GLU A 602 3.15 5.48 15.15
CA GLU A 602 2.00 5.46 14.26
C GLU A 602 1.17 6.70 14.59
N ARG A 603 1.05 7.64 13.65
CA ARG A 603 0.01 8.65 13.75
C ARG A 603 -1.24 7.83 14.03
N ALA A 604 -1.91 8.09 15.16
CA ALA A 604 -3.15 7.41 15.54
C ALA A 604 -4.14 7.31 14.37
N ASN A 605 -4.00 8.19 13.39
CA ASN A 605 -4.68 8.30 12.11
C ASN A 605 -4.65 7.03 11.23
N ASP A 606 -3.55 6.27 11.12
CA ASP A 606 -3.55 5.04 10.30
C ASP A 606 -4.34 3.91 10.97
N LYS A 607 -4.32 3.88 12.32
CA LYS A 607 -5.15 2.96 13.11
C LYS A 607 -6.63 3.31 13.08
N ILE A 608 -6.98 4.60 12.99
CA ILE A 608 -8.38 5.07 12.94
C ILE A 608 -9.00 4.80 11.56
N GLN A 609 -8.25 5.05 10.48
CA GLN A 609 -8.75 4.80 9.13
C GLN A 609 -8.99 3.32 8.84
N GLN A 610 -8.39 2.37 9.57
CA GLN A 610 -8.56 0.93 9.36
C GLN A 610 -9.56 0.26 10.32
N ARG A 611 -10.11 0.98 11.31
CA ARG A 611 -10.91 0.41 12.40
C ARG A 611 -12.29 1.05 12.60
N GLY A 612 -12.76 1.85 11.64
CA GLY A 612 -14.11 2.42 11.63
C GLY A 612 -14.37 3.53 12.65
N SER A 613 -15.31 4.41 12.31
CA SER A 613 -15.65 5.64 13.06
C SER A 613 -17.16 5.74 13.28
N LEU A 614 -17.59 6.09 14.50
CA LEU A 614 -19.00 6.16 14.89
C LEU A 614 -19.39 7.57 15.35
N SER A 615 -20.49 8.11 14.81
CA SER A 615 -21.14 9.34 15.31
C SER A 615 -22.32 9.00 16.19
N ILE A 616 -22.38 9.62 17.37
CA ILE A 616 -23.49 9.46 18.31
C ILE A 616 -24.17 10.82 18.50
N ILE A 617 -25.13 11.10 17.61
CA ILE A 617 -25.96 12.31 17.69
C ILE A 617 -27.12 12.06 18.67
N ARG A 618 -27.53 13.10 19.39
CA ARG A 618 -28.73 13.21 20.24
C ARG A 618 -29.83 12.20 19.83
N SER A 619 -30.01 11.19 20.68
CA SER A 619 -31.10 10.21 20.63
C SER A 619 -32.14 10.60 21.68
N ARG A 620 -33.41 10.23 21.47
CA ARG A 620 -34.47 10.39 22.48
C ARG A 620 -34.37 9.31 23.57
N ASN A 621 -33.69 8.21 23.29
CA ASN A 621 -33.43 7.13 24.23
C ASN A 621 -31.93 7.08 24.56
N LEU A 622 -31.58 7.47 25.78
CA LEU A 622 -30.19 7.56 26.26
C LEU A 622 -29.61 6.17 26.57
N GLU A 623 -30.45 5.20 26.94
CA GLU A 623 -30.02 3.82 27.20
C GLU A 623 -29.54 3.12 25.92
N GLU A 624 -30.26 3.33 24.81
CA GLU A 624 -29.86 2.84 23.48
C GLU A 624 -28.52 3.43 23.03
N VAL A 625 -28.18 4.66 23.44
CA VAL A 625 -26.89 5.29 23.12
C VAL A 625 -25.75 4.56 23.83
N GLY A 626 -25.86 4.33 25.13
CA GLY A 626 -24.85 3.60 25.90
C GLY A 626 -24.64 2.18 25.36
N GLN A 627 -25.72 1.49 24.99
CA GLN A 627 -25.64 0.15 24.40
C GLN A 627 -25.00 0.17 23.01
N ALA A 628 -25.34 1.14 22.15
CA ALA A 628 -24.72 1.29 20.83
C ALA A 628 -23.20 1.54 20.90
N VAL A 629 -22.72 2.30 21.89
CA VAL A 629 -21.27 2.48 22.14
C VAL A 629 -20.61 1.13 22.47
N LYS A 630 -21.21 0.36 23.37
CA LYS A 630 -20.70 -0.97 23.76
C LYS A 630 -20.63 -1.89 22.55
N ASP A 631 -21.71 -1.97 21.78
CA ASP A 631 -21.77 -2.78 20.56
C ASP A 631 -20.74 -2.32 19.52
N ALA A 632 -20.58 -1.01 19.32
CA ALA A 632 -19.59 -0.49 18.38
C ALA A 632 -18.16 -0.85 18.79
N ILE A 633 -17.82 -0.73 20.08
CA ILE A 633 -16.52 -1.15 20.62
C ILE A 633 -16.29 -2.65 20.38
N ASP A 634 -17.30 -3.49 20.67
CA ASP A 634 -17.21 -4.94 20.45
C ASP A 634 -17.06 -5.30 18.97
N ILE A 635 -17.75 -4.58 18.09
CA ILE A 635 -17.72 -4.78 16.62
C ILE A 635 -16.37 -4.38 16.02
N GLY A 636 -15.66 -3.43 16.64
CA GLY A 636 -14.34 -3.00 16.17
C GLY A 636 -14.17 -1.50 15.96
N TYR A 637 -15.21 -0.68 16.15
CA TYR A 637 -15.12 0.79 16.06
C TYR A 637 -14.15 1.31 17.12
N ARG A 638 -13.27 2.22 16.71
CA ARG A 638 -12.30 2.85 17.63
C ARG A 638 -12.42 4.36 17.72
N LEU A 639 -13.10 5.03 16.80
CA LEU A 639 -13.40 6.45 16.92
C LEU A 639 -14.86 6.68 17.35
N ILE A 640 -15.06 7.47 18.40
CA ILE A 640 -16.38 7.88 18.92
C ILE A 640 -16.49 9.40 18.85
N ASP A 641 -17.46 9.91 18.07
CA ASP A 641 -17.73 11.33 17.89
C ASP A 641 -19.00 11.77 18.64
N THR A 642 -18.85 12.71 19.56
CA THR A 642 -19.93 13.32 20.35
C THR A 642 -19.80 14.85 20.42
N ALA A 643 -20.65 15.53 21.18
CA ALA A 643 -20.61 16.96 21.49
C ALA A 643 -21.47 17.25 22.72
N VAL A 644 -21.12 18.26 23.51
CA VAL A 644 -21.90 18.66 24.71
C VAL A 644 -23.39 18.92 24.39
N VAL A 645 -23.69 19.53 23.24
CA VAL A 645 -25.07 19.83 22.81
C VAL A 645 -25.92 18.58 22.53
N TYR A 646 -25.29 17.41 22.38
CA TYR A 646 -26.02 16.16 22.16
C TYR A 646 -26.60 15.59 23.46
N ASN A 647 -26.14 16.07 24.61
CA ASN A 647 -26.63 15.69 25.94
C ASN A 647 -26.67 14.17 26.16
N ASN A 648 -25.60 13.48 25.76
CA ASN A 648 -25.45 12.03 25.84
C ASN A 648 -24.02 11.59 26.25
N GLU A 649 -23.16 12.54 26.64
CA GLU A 649 -21.76 12.26 26.99
C GLU A 649 -21.64 11.38 28.24
N LYS A 650 -22.60 11.47 29.17
CA LYS A 650 -22.61 10.68 30.40
C LYS A 650 -22.79 9.18 30.12
N GLU A 651 -23.75 8.84 29.27
CA GLU A 651 -24.02 7.46 28.89
C GLU A 651 -22.90 6.86 28.02
N ILE A 652 -22.29 7.69 27.17
CA ILE A 652 -21.08 7.31 26.41
C ILE A 652 -19.92 7.02 27.36
N GLY A 653 -19.70 7.87 28.37
CA GLY A 653 -18.66 7.68 29.37
C GLY A 653 -18.85 6.42 30.22
N GLU A 654 -20.10 6.14 30.62
CA GLU A 654 -20.46 4.91 31.32
C GLU A 654 -20.20 3.66 30.49
N ALA A 655 -20.53 3.69 29.20
CA ALA A 655 -20.27 2.61 28.27
C ALA A 655 -18.76 2.36 28.06
N ILE A 656 -17.98 3.42 27.87
CA ILE A 656 -16.52 3.35 27.72
C ILE A 656 -15.87 2.78 28.99
N ALA A 657 -16.20 3.35 30.15
CA ALA A 657 -15.67 2.90 31.44
C ALA A 657 -16.01 1.43 31.72
N SER A 658 -17.23 1.00 31.38
CA SER A 658 -17.66 -0.40 31.50
C SER A 658 -16.86 -1.34 30.60
N LYS A 659 -16.49 -0.94 29.38
CA LYS A 659 -15.69 -1.78 28.47
C LYS A 659 -14.22 -1.83 28.88
N ILE A 660 -13.70 -0.75 29.44
CA ILE A 660 -12.34 -0.71 29.99
C ILE A 660 -12.24 -1.59 31.23
N SER A 661 -13.18 -1.50 32.17
CA SER A 661 -13.14 -2.30 33.41
C SER A 661 -13.31 -3.81 33.17
N GLN A 662 -13.99 -4.20 32.09
CA GLN A 662 -14.13 -5.59 31.66
C GLN A 662 -12.88 -6.14 30.95
N GLY A 663 -11.88 -5.30 30.65
CA GLY A 663 -10.69 -5.67 29.88
C GLY A 663 -10.95 -5.83 28.38
N ASN A 664 -12.13 -5.41 27.87
CA ASN A 664 -12.48 -5.54 26.46
C ASN A 664 -11.71 -4.55 25.58
N ILE A 665 -11.33 -3.40 26.11
CA ILE A 665 -10.57 -2.37 25.39
C ILE A 665 -9.76 -1.50 26.36
N GLN A 666 -8.56 -1.07 25.94
CA GLN A 666 -7.79 -0.07 26.68
C GLN A 666 -8.11 1.34 26.20
N ARG A 667 -8.06 2.35 27.09
CA ARG A 667 -8.43 3.74 26.77
C ARG A 667 -7.64 4.30 25.58
N GLU A 668 -6.36 3.98 25.50
CA GLU A 668 -5.43 4.37 24.44
C GLU A 668 -5.77 3.79 23.06
N ASN A 669 -6.61 2.76 23.00
CA ASN A 669 -7.10 2.19 21.74
C ASN A 669 -8.39 2.86 21.24
N LEU A 670 -8.94 3.82 21.99
CA LEU A 670 -10.10 4.61 21.59
C LEU A 670 -9.68 6.04 21.22
N PHE A 671 -10.33 6.60 20.20
CA PHE A 671 -10.18 7.97 19.76
C PHE A 671 -11.50 8.72 19.96
N ILE A 672 -11.57 9.51 21.04
CA ILE A 672 -12.78 10.21 21.47
C ILE A 672 -12.73 11.66 20.99
N THR A 673 -13.78 12.07 20.26
CA THR A 673 -13.95 13.44 19.78
C THR A 673 -15.16 14.09 20.45
N SER A 674 -14.98 15.28 21.04
CA SER A 674 -16.10 16.16 21.47
C SER A 674 -15.93 17.58 20.93
N LYS A 675 -16.92 18.44 21.16
CA LYS A 675 -17.02 19.76 20.53
C LYS A 675 -17.54 20.81 21.50
N LEU A 676 -16.89 21.98 21.48
CA LEU A 676 -17.31 23.20 22.15
C LEU A 676 -18.54 23.79 21.46
N TRP A 677 -19.66 23.87 22.18
CA TRP A 677 -20.90 24.44 21.65
C TRP A 677 -20.88 25.97 21.62
N SER A 678 -21.71 26.56 20.75
CA SER A 678 -21.68 27.99 20.39
C SER A 678 -21.96 28.95 21.55
N THR A 679 -22.60 28.51 22.62
CA THR A 679 -22.82 29.31 23.84
C THR A 679 -21.61 29.30 24.79
N PHE A 680 -20.57 28.51 24.51
CA PHE A 680 -19.34 28.43 25.33
C PHE A 680 -18.12 29.03 24.63
N HIS A 681 -18.34 29.92 23.66
CA HIS A 681 -17.27 30.51 22.85
C HIS A 681 -16.39 31.51 23.60
N ARG A 682 -16.88 32.08 24.72
CA ARG A 682 -16.10 33.03 25.51
C ARG A 682 -14.84 32.34 26.08
N PRO A 683 -13.64 32.95 25.99
CA PRO A 683 -12.39 32.29 26.36
C PRO A 683 -12.36 31.65 27.76
N ASP A 684 -12.99 32.27 28.77
CA ASP A 684 -13.08 31.76 30.14
C ASP A 684 -14.01 30.53 30.29
N LEU A 685 -14.89 30.27 29.32
CA LEU A 685 -15.82 29.14 29.33
C LEU A 685 -15.32 27.90 28.59
N VAL A 686 -14.31 28.03 27.72
CA VAL A 686 -13.78 26.94 26.91
C VAL A 686 -13.24 25.78 27.77
N GLU A 687 -12.38 26.09 28.74
CA GLU A 687 -11.80 25.07 29.63
C GLU A 687 -12.84 24.44 30.58
N PRO A 688 -13.72 25.21 31.26
CA PRO A 688 -14.83 24.64 32.02
C PRO A 688 -15.73 23.72 31.20
N SER A 689 -16.06 24.09 29.95
CA SER A 689 -16.86 23.26 29.06
C SER A 689 -16.16 21.93 28.76
N LEU A 690 -14.86 21.95 28.42
CA LEU A 690 -14.09 20.73 28.22
C LEU A 690 -14.01 19.87 29.49
N LYS A 691 -13.78 20.46 30.66
CA LYS A 691 -13.75 19.71 31.94
C LYS A 691 -15.10 19.04 32.24
N SER A 692 -16.21 19.71 31.91
CA SER A 692 -17.54 19.11 32.01
C SER A 692 -17.68 17.90 31.07
N SER A 693 -17.26 18.01 29.81
CA SER A 693 -17.24 16.89 28.88
C SER A 693 -16.34 15.74 29.33
N LEU A 694 -15.14 16.03 29.85
CA LEU A 694 -14.22 15.03 30.42
C LEU A 694 -14.85 14.30 31.60
N SER A 695 -15.51 15.02 32.51
CA SER A 695 -16.23 14.45 33.64
C SER A 695 -17.39 13.55 33.19
N ASN A 696 -18.19 13.99 32.22
CA ASN A 696 -19.31 13.21 31.68
C ASN A 696 -18.81 11.94 30.98
N LEU A 697 -17.75 12.07 30.16
CA LEU A 697 -17.14 10.96 29.44
C LEU A 697 -16.30 10.05 30.34
N ARG A 698 -16.04 10.44 31.60
CA ARG A 698 -15.17 9.76 32.57
C ARG A 698 -13.75 9.57 32.04
N LEU A 699 -13.17 10.64 31.47
CA LEU A 699 -11.85 10.65 30.83
C LEU A 699 -10.93 11.69 31.47
N ASP A 700 -9.63 11.38 31.53
CA ASP A 700 -8.60 12.33 31.97
C ASP A 700 -8.18 13.30 30.86
N TYR A 701 -8.35 12.90 29.60
CA TYR A 701 -8.08 13.71 28.41
C TYR A 701 -9.00 13.32 27.26
N ILE A 702 -9.17 14.25 26.31
CA ILE A 702 -9.87 14.00 25.06
C ILE A 702 -8.88 13.93 23.89
N ASP A 703 -9.11 13.01 22.95
CA ASP A 703 -8.19 12.83 21.81
C ASP A 703 -8.29 14.01 20.84
N LEU A 704 -9.52 14.47 20.58
CA LEU A 704 -9.79 15.59 19.68
C LEU A 704 -10.92 16.48 20.22
N TYR A 705 -10.65 17.77 20.39
CA TYR A 705 -11.68 18.75 20.75
C TYR A 705 -11.88 19.78 19.63
N LEU A 706 -13.13 19.98 19.21
CA LEU A 706 -13.46 20.84 18.07
C LEU A 706 -14.24 22.08 18.48
N VAL A 707 -13.98 23.22 17.84
CA VAL A 707 -14.95 24.34 17.81
C VAL A 707 -16.13 23.91 16.94
N HIS A 708 -17.35 23.82 17.50
CA HIS A 708 -18.48 23.18 16.80
C HIS A 708 -18.99 24.02 15.61
N TRP A 709 -19.20 25.33 15.81
CA TRP A 709 -19.61 26.28 14.76
C TRP A 709 -18.71 27.51 14.78
N PRO A 710 -18.53 28.22 13.65
CA PRO A 710 -17.63 29.37 13.57
C PRO A 710 -18.27 30.69 14.07
N PHE A 711 -19.27 30.63 14.95
CA PHE A 711 -19.96 31.79 15.50
C PHE A 711 -20.44 31.53 16.93
N ALA A 712 -20.49 32.59 17.76
CA ALA A 712 -20.93 32.53 19.13
C ALA A 712 -22.43 32.87 19.26
N LEU A 713 -23.11 32.23 20.22
CA LEU A 713 -24.48 32.54 20.62
C LEU A 713 -24.48 33.22 21.99
N GLN A 714 -25.56 33.94 22.32
CA GLN A 714 -25.70 34.58 23.63
C GLN A 714 -25.78 33.56 24.77
N GLU A 715 -25.30 33.96 25.94
CA GLU A 715 -25.28 33.13 27.14
C GLU A 715 -26.45 33.51 28.04
N ASP A 716 -27.60 32.88 27.87
CA ASP A 716 -28.82 33.12 28.67
C ASP A 716 -29.24 31.88 29.51
N GLY A 717 -28.39 30.85 29.55
CA GLY A 717 -28.66 29.58 30.20
C GLY A 717 -29.32 28.53 29.29
N ASP A 718 -29.78 28.90 28.10
CA ASP A 718 -30.23 27.95 27.08
C ASP A 718 -29.06 27.57 26.14
N LEU A 719 -29.05 26.33 25.65
CA LEU A 719 -28.14 25.90 24.59
C LEU A 719 -28.56 26.46 23.22
N PHE A 720 -29.83 26.86 23.07
CA PHE A 720 -30.39 27.42 21.84
C PHE A 720 -31.11 28.74 22.17
N PRO A 721 -30.38 29.82 22.48
CA PRO A 721 -30.98 31.11 22.79
C PRO A 721 -31.74 31.65 21.57
N LEU A 722 -33.05 31.85 21.71
CA LEU A 722 -33.94 32.32 20.63
C LEU A 722 -34.61 33.65 21.02
N SER A 723 -34.72 34.55 20.05
CA SER A 723 -35.61 35.71 20.13
C SER A 723 -37.08 35.30 20.07
N GLU A 724 -37.99 36.22 20.41
CA GLU A 724 -39.44 35.99 20.34
C GLU A 724 -39.94 35.57 18.95
N ASP A 725 -39.25 35.96 17.87
CA ASP A 725 -39.53 35.54 16.49
C ASP A 725 -38.82 34.23 16.07
N GLY A 726 -38.21 33.51 17.02
CA GLY A 726 -37.61 32.19 16.81
C GLY A 726 -36.26 32.20 16.09
N LYS A 727 -35.53 33.32 16.11
CA LYS A 727 -34.18 33.43 15.53
C LYS A 727 -33.11 33.27 16.62
N PHE A 728 -31.95 32.74 16.24
CA PHE A 728 -30.83 32.64 17.17
C PHE A 728 -30.32 34.01 17.61
N LEU A 729 -30.07 34.15 18.92
CA LEU A 729 -29.42 35.31 19.50
C LEU A 729 -27.89 35.13 19.44
N PHE A 730 -27.21 35.98 18.67
CA PHE A 730 -25.76 35.92 18.47
C PHE A 730 -25.00 36.77 19.50
N SER A 731 -23.78 36.33 19.81
CA SER A 731 -22.80 37.05 20.63
C SER A 731 -21.69 37.63 19.75
N ASP A 732 -21.08 38.74 20.18
CA ASP A 732 -20.01 39.43 19.45
C ASP A 732 -18.62 38.77 19.62
N VAL A 733 -18.53 37.65 20.34
CA VAL A 733 -17.27 36.91 20.53
C VAL A 733 -16.77 36.34 19.21
N ASP A 734 -15.57 36.73 18.80
CA ASP A 734 -14.90 36.20 17.61
C ASP A 734 -14.32 34.79 17.91
N PHE A 735 -14.53 33.85 16.98
CA PHE A 735 -14.01 32.49 17.08
C PHE A 735 -12.47 32.42 17.18
N LEU A 736 -11.75 33.48 16.77
CA LEU A 736 -10.30 33.57 16.95
C LEU A 736 -9.89 33.68 18.42
N ASP A 737 -10.70 34.35 19.25
CA ASP A 737 -10.45 34.42 20.69
C ASP A 737 -10.81 33.09 21.37
N THR A 738 -11.89 32.45 20.92
CA THR A 738 -12.19 31.05 21.28
C THR A 738 -11.02 30.13 20.92
N TRP A 739 -10.42 30.28 19.73
CA TRP A 739 -9.29 29.45 19.31
C TRP A 739 -8.06 29.62 20.20
N LYS A 740 -7.73 30.84 20.62
CA LYS A 740 -6.63 31.06 21.58
C LYS A 740 -6.86 30.29 22.89
N ALA A 741 -8.10 30.20 23.37
CA ALA A 741 -8.44 29.38 24.53
C ALA A 741 -8.33 27.87 24.23
N MET A 742 -8.72 27.43 23.02
CA MET A 742 -8.49 26.06 22.54
C MET A 742 -6.99 25.68 22.54
N GLU A 743 -6.11 26.60 22.19
CA GLU A 743 -4.66 26.38 22.25
C GLU A 743 -4.15 26.20 23.69
N GLN A 744 -4.77 26.85 24.67
CA GLN A 744 -4.38 26.69 26.08
C GLN A 744 -4.78 25.32 26.63
N ILE A 745 -5.99 24.83 26.33
CA ILE A 745 -6.41 23.48 26.76
C ILE A 745 -5.57 22.38 26.09
N TYR A 746 -5.11 22.60 24.86
CA TYR A 746 -4.16 21.72 24.18
C TYR A 746 -2.81 21.69 24.90
N LYS A 747 -2.24 22.86 25.22
CA LYS A 747 -0.98 22.97 25.97
C LYS A 747 -1.05 22.37 27.37
N LYS A 748 -2.21 22.46 28.03
CA LYS A 748 -2.46 21.83 29.33
C LYS A 748 -2.63 20.30 29.25
N GLY A 749 -2.64 19.72 28.04
CA GLY A 749 -2.80 18.28 27.83
C GLY A 749 -4.23 17.75 28.03
N LEU A 750 -5.22 18.63 28.27
CA LEU A 750 -6.63 18.24 28.42
C LEU A 750 -7.23 17.76 27.09
N ALA A 751 -6.71 18.27 25.96
CA ALA A 751 -6.97 17.77 24.62
C ALA A 751 -5.65 17.40 23.93
N LYS A 752 -5.53 16.18 23.39
CA LYS A 752 -4.34 15.72 22.65
C LYS A 752 -4.25 16.32 21.24
N SER A 753 -5.35 16.80 20.71
CA SER A 753 -5.43 17.52 19.44
C SER A 753 -6.64 18.45 19.44
N ILE A 754 -6.56 19.53 18.66
CA ILE A 754 -7.65 20.49 18.48
C ILE A 754 -7.95 20.70 17.01
N GLY A 755 -9.22 20.97 16.70
CA GLY A 755 -9.67 21.19 15.34
C GLY A 755 -10.94 22.03 15.28
N VAL A 756 -11.55 22.10 14.11
CA VAL A 756 -12.77 22.87 13.90
C VAL A 756 -13.86 22.04 13.22
N SER A 757 -15.11 22.46 13.33
CA SER A 757 -16.25 21.87 12.66
C SER A 757 -17.07 22.96 11.98
N ASN A 758 -17.53 22.70 10.75
CA ASN A 758 -18.35 23.60 9.95
C ASN A 758 -17.67 24.93 9.54
N PHE A 759 -16.34 24.99 9.53
CA PHE A 759 -15.62 26.18 9.07
C PHE A 759 -15.57 26.19 7.54
N ASN A 760 -15.87 27.35 6.94
CA ASN A 760 -15.66 27.58 5.52
C ASN A 760 -14.22 28.04 5.25
N ARG A 761 -13.82 28.09 3.97
CA ARG A 761 -12.44 28.43 3.58
C ARG A 761 -11.99 29.81 4.09
N ARG A 762 -12.85 30.83 4.05
CA ARG A 762 -12.50 32.17 4.55
C ARG A 762 -12.24 32.16 6.06
N GLN A 763 -13.05 31.42 6.80
CA GLN A 763 -12.86 31.25 8.25
C GLN A 763 -11.59 30.47 8.58
N LEU A 764 -11.28 29.42 7.81
CA LEU A 764 -10.02 28.70 7.92
C LEU A 764 -8.82 29.57 7.56
N ASP A 765 -8.87 30.32 6.46
CA ASP A 765 -7.81 31.25 6.08
C ASP A 765 -7.58 32.33 7.14
N ARG A 766 -8.66 32.84 7.79
CA ARG A 766 -8.55 33.74 8.94
C ARG A 766 -7.88 33.05 10.13
N LEU A 767 -8.31 31.84 10.46
CA LEU A 767 -7.79 31.05 11.57
C LEU A 767 -6.30 30.71 11.39
N LEU A 768 -5.92 30.17 10.23
CA LEU A 768 -4.56 29.72 9.92
C LEU A 768 -3.54 30.86 9.93
N LYS A 769 -3.98 32.12 9.73
CA LYS A 769 -3.10 33.29 9.84
C LYS A 769 -2.74 33.64 11.29
N SER A 770 -3.59 33.28 12.26
CA SER A 770 -3.41 33.66 13.67
C SER A 770 -3.13 32.48 14.60
N ALA A 771 -3.40 31.25 14.15
CA ALA A 771 -3.22 30.03 14.95
C ALA A 771 -1.74 29.74 15.17
N LYS A 772 -1.36 29.53 16.44
CA LYS A 772 -0.05 29.01 16.85
C LYS A 772 -0.03 27.48 16.85
N VAL A 773 -1.18 26.86 17.12
CA VAL A 773 -1.39 25.42 16.96
C VAL A 773 -2.34 25.23 15.78
N LEU A 774 -1.88 24.57 14.73
CA LEU A 774 -2.70 24.37 13.54
C LEU A 774 -3.85 23.39 13.86
N PRO A 775 -5.09 23.69 13.43
CA PRO A 775 -6.19 22.74 13.56
C PRO A 775 -5.87 21.45 12.80
N VAL A 776 -6.02 20.28 13.42
CA VAL A 776 -5.68 18.99 12.76
C VAL A 776 -6.74 18.55 11.75
N THR A 777 -7.97 19.07 11.86
CA THR A 777 -9.11 18.68 11.03
C THR A 777 -10.12 19.81 10.88
N ASN A 778 -10.90 19.74 9.81
CA ASN A 778 -12.19 20.41 9.71
C ASN A 778 -13.29 19.37 9.50
N GLN A 779 -14.18 19.23 10.47
CA GLN A 779 -15.32 18.33 10.38
C GLN A 779 -16.47 19.00 9.59
N VAL A 780 -16.91 18.39 8.49
CA VAL A 780 -17.89 18.97 7.56
C VAL A 780 -18.98 17.98 7.15
N ARG A 781 -20.17 18.49 6.85
CA ARG A 781 -21.32 17.65 6.45
C ARG A 781 -21.10 17.09 5.06
N SER A 782 -21.06 15.76 4.93
CA SER A 782 -20.79 15.08 3.65
C SER A 782 -22.04 14.53 2.93
N SER A 783 -23.21 14.46 3.57
CA SER A 783 -24.46 14.08 2.87
C SER A 783 -24.85 15.05 1.76
N ARG A 784 -24.59 16.35 1.94
CA ARG A 784 -24.70 17.37 0.89
C ARG A 784 -23.63 17.26 -0.19
N VAL A 785 -22.61 16.43 0.03
CA VAL A 785 -21.59 16.08 -0.96
C VAL A 785 -21.98 14.81 -1.69
N LEU A 786 -22.74 13.88 -1.11
CA LEU A 786 -23.07 12.59 -1.73
C LEU A 786 -24.38 12.58 -2.54
N VAL A 787 -25.40 13.34 -2.15
CA VAL A 787 -26.71 13.46 -2.86
C VAL A 787 -26.71 13.99 -4.32
N LYS A 788 -26.03 15.03 -4.78
CA LYS A 788 -24.66 15.37 -4.51
C LYS A 788 -23.77 14.83 -5.64
N ILE A 789 -22.71 14.15 -5.25
CA ILE A 789 -21.85 13.30 -6.06
C ILE A 789 -22.67 12.26 -6.84
N TYR A 790 -23.88 11.87 -6.41
CA TYR A 790 -24.81 11.07 -7.21
C TYR A 790 -25.33 11.76 -8.47
N GLU A 791 -25.61 13.06 -8.38
CA GLU A 791 -25.92 13.90 -9.54
C GLU A 791 -24.65 14.25 -10.36
N HIS A 792 -23.44 14.07 -9.81
CA HIS A 792 -22.16 14.51 -10.40
C HIS A 792 -21.18 13.40 -10.81
N PHE A 793 -21.42 12.15 -10.44
CA PHE A 793 -20.74 10.96 -10.99
C PHE A 793 -21.04 10.81 -12.48
N LEU A 794 -21.97 11.60 -13.01
CA LEU A 794 -22.32 11.67 -14.42
C LEU A 794 -22.32 13.10 -14.97
N GLN A 795 -21.78 14.15 -14.32
CA GLN A 795 -21.77 15.51 -14.89
C GLN A 795 -21.04 16.59 -14.10
N VAL A 796 -20.29 17.45 -14.79
CA VAL A 796 -19.77 18.72 -14.25
C VAL A 796 -20.82 19.80 -14.45
N GLU A 797 -21.42 20.29 -13.36
CA GLU A 797 -21.79 21.70 -13.23
C GLU A 797 -21.76 22.13 -11.76
N CYS A 798 -20.79 22.98 -11.47
CA CYS A 798 -20.17 23.10 -10.17
C CYS A 798 -20.53 24.43 -9.53
N HIS A 799 -21.30 24.43 -8.45
CA HIS A 799 -21.42 25.65 -7.63
C HIS A 799 -21.41 25.41 -6.11
N PRO A 800 -22.17 24.45 -5.55
CA PRO A 800 -21.96 24.00 -4.17
C PRO A 800 -21.01 22.79 -4.01
N TYR A 801 -20.54 22.20 -5.12
CA TYR A 801 -19.61 21.04 -5.14
C TYR A 801 -18.14 21.46 -5.10
N LEU A 802 -17.83 22.61 -5.69
CA LEU A 802 -16.48 23.19 -5.63
C LEU A 802 -16.08 23.50 -4.19
N THR A 803 -17.00 23.74 -3.27
CA THR A 803 -16.61 24.16 -1.92
C THR A 803 -16.05 23.01 -1.08
N GLN A 804 -16.46 21.74 -1.27
CA GLN A 804 -15.98 20.62 -0.44
C GLN A 804 -14.90 19.73 -1.08
N ILE A 805 -14.82 19.59 -2.41
CA ILE A 805 -13.61 19.01 -3.05
C ILE A 805 -12.46 20.00 -2.92
N LYS A 806 -12.69 21.31 -3.16
CA LYS A 806 -11.68 22.33 -2.83
C LYS A 806 -11.43 22.39 -1.33
N MET A 807 -12.40 22.11 -0.45
CA MET A 807 -12.13 21.99 0.99
C MET A 807 -11.19 20.82 1.25
N SER A 808 -11.45 19.63 0.72
CA SER A 808 -10.58 18.46 0.90
C SER A 808 -9.15 18.76 0.42
N SER A 809 -8.97 19.22 -0.82
CA SER A 809 -7.66 19.60 -1.35
C SER A 809 -7.04 20.80 -0.63
N PHE A 810 -7.84 21.75 -0.14
CA PHE A 810 -7.35 22.88 0.65
C PHE A 810 -6.85 22.42 2.02
N LEU A 811 -7.63 21.61 2.74
CA LEU A 811 -7.24 21.04 4.03
C LEU A 811 -5.97 20.22 3.87
N GLU A 812 -5.91 19.36 2.85
CA GLU A 812 -4.73 18.55 2.53
C GLU A 812 -3.49 19.43 2.24
N SER A 813 -3.65 20.51 1.47
CA SER A 813 -2.57 21.49 1.23
C SER A 813 -2.09 22.22 2.48
N LYS A 814 -2.87 22.18 3.57
CA LYS A 814 -2.56 22.77 4.87
C LYS A 814 -2.20 21.72 5.93
N GLY A 815 -2.04 20.45 5.55
CA GLY A 815 -1.74 19.35 6.46
C GLY A 815 -2.90 18.97 7.39
N MET A 816 -4.12 19.36 7.05
CA MET A 816 -5.35 19.10 7.81
C MET A 816 -6.15 17.96 7.18
N MET A 817 -6.91 17.22 8.00
CA MET A 817 -7.80 16.16 7.54
C MET A 817 -9.26 16.62 7.39
N LEU A 818 -10.03 15.92 6.56
CA LEU A 818 -11.47 16.10 6.45
C LEU A 818 -12.20 14.99 7.21
N MET A 819 -12.99 15.39 8.22
CA MET A 819 -13.91 14.51 8.94
C MET A 819 -15.33 14.67 8.39
N ALA A 820 -15.87 13.62 7.77
CA ALA A 820 -17.10 13.67 7.00
C ALA A 820 -18.30 13.19 7.84
N TYR A 821 -19.04 14.11 8.48
CA TYR A 821 -20.20 13.75 9.31
C TYR A 821 -21.50 13.65 8.51
N SER A 822 -22.40 12.77 8.97
CA SER A 822 -23.64 12.40 8.26
C SER A 822 -23.38 11.98 6.79
N PRO A 823 -22.45 11.03 6.53
CA PRO A 823 -22.14 10.58 5.18
C PRO A 823 -23.33 9.90 4.50
N LEU A 824 -24.17 9.18 5.26
CA LEU A 824 -25.27 8.40 4.70
C LEU A 824 -26.59 9.18 4.49
N GLY A 825 -26.60 10.50 4.72
CA GLY A 825 -27.85 11.29 4.73
C GLY A 825 -28.37 11.59 6.13
N SER A 826 -29.50 12.29 6.23
CA SER A 826 -30.14 12.64 7.51
C SER A 826 -31.67 12.67 7.33
N ALA A 827 -32.30 11.50 7.29
CA ALA A 827 -33.74 11.37 7.04
C ALA A 827 -34.64 11.84 8.21
N ASP A 828 -34.09 11.94 9.43
CA ASP A 828 -34.85 12.00 10.69
C ASP A 828 -34.79 13.35 11.43
N ARG A 829 -34.42 14.45 10.75
CA ARG A 829 -34.43 15.79 11.38
C ARG A 829 -35.67 16.60 10.98
N PRO A 830 -36.23 17.44 11.87
CA PRO A 830 -37.39 18.29 11.56
C PRO A 830 -37.17 19.25 10.38
N TRP A 831 -35.92 19.59 10.07
CA TRP A 831 -35.50 20.50 8.99
C TRP A 831 -34.77 19.79 7.83
N ALA A 832 -34.86 18.45 7.73
CA ALA A 832 -34.28 17.71 6.62
C ALA A 832 -35.02 18.03 5.30
N LYS A 833 -34.27 18.31 4.22
CA LYS A 833 -34.87 18.52 2.90
C LYS A 833 -35.24 17.17 2.27
N PRO A 834 -36.30 17.07 1.44
CA PRO A 834 -36.69 15.82 0.78
C PRO A 834 -35.56 15.10 0.04
N THR A 835 -34.62 15.85 -0.53
CA THR A 835 -33.43 15.35 -1.24
C THR A 835 -32.47 14.54 -0.34
N ASP A 836 -32.44 14.80 0.97
CA ASP A 836 -31.59 14.06 1.92
C ASP A 836 -32.07 12.60 2.13
N ARG A 837 -33.32 12.27 1.73
CA ARG A 837 -33.90 10.92 1.81
C ARG A 837 -33.62 10.05 0.58
N VAL A 838 -33.10 10.61 -0.51
CA VAL A 838 -33.02 9.92 -1.82
C VAL A 838 -31.68 9.19 -2.04
N LEU A 839 -30.59 9.59 -1.36
CA LEU A 839 -29.24 9.07 -1.62
C LEU A 839 -29.13 7.54 -1.56
N LEU A 840 -29.56 6.92 -0.46
CA LEU A 840 -29.45 5.46 -0.30
C LEU A 840 -30.50 4.69 -1.11
N ALA A 841 -31.54 5.38 -1.59
CA ALA A 841 -32.58 4.83 -2.44
C ALA A 841 -32.26 5.00 -3.95
N ASP A 842 -31.10 5.58 -4.29
CA ASP A 842 -30.71 5.85 -5.66
C ASP A 842 -30.45 4.54 -6.45
N SER A 843 -31.11 4.42 -7.60
CA SER A 843 -31.05 3.21 -8.44
C SER A 843 -29.67 2.94 -9.04
N LYS A 844 -28.84 3.96 -9.29
CA LYS A 844 -27.47 3.82 -9.76
C LYS A 844 -26.54 3.44 -8.61
N LEU A 845 -26.77 3.94 -7.40
CA LEU A 845 -26.06 3.47 -6.19
C LEU A 845 -26.34 2.02 -5.92
N LYS A 846 -27.60 1.63 -6.06
CA LYS A 846 -27.99 0.24 -5.95
C LYS A 846 -27.26 -0.63 -6.98
N LYS A 847 -27.18 -0.22 -8.26
CA LYS A 847 -26.42 -0.96 -9.28
C LYS A 847 -24.92 -1.11 -8.96
N ILE A 848 -24.28 -0.06 -8.44
CA ILE A 848 -22.88 -0.14 -8.01
C ILE A 848 -22.77 -1.07 -6.80
N ALA A 849 -23.67 -0.94 -5.84
CA ALA A 849 -23.73 -1.81 -4.67
C ALA A 849 -23.90 -3.28 -5.06
N ASP A 850 -24.81 -3.58 -5.99
CA ASP A 850 -25.04 -4.90 -6.57
C ASP A 850 -23.77 -5.44 -7.27
N LYS A 851 -23.03 -4.61 -8.01
CA LYS A 851 -21.75 -4.99 -8.66
C LYS A 851 -20.69 -5.48 -7.67
N TYR A 852 -20.67 -4.93 -6.46
CA TYR A 852 -19.72 -5.32 -5.42
C TYR A 852 -20.30 -6.30 -4.39
N GLU A 853 -21.56 -6.71 -4.56
CA GLU A 853 -22.31 -7.50 -3.56
C GLU A 853 -22.31 -6.81 -2.18
N LYS A 854 -22.47 -5.49 -2.17
CA LYS A 854 -22.49 -4.62 -0.97
C LYS A 854 -23.77 -3.79 -0.94
N THR A 855 -23.99 -3.06 0.17
CA THR A 855 -25.12 -2.12 0.29
C THR A 855 -24.75 -0.72 -0.20
N PRO A 856 -25.74 0.11 -0.60
CA PRO A 856 -25.54 1.52 -0.90
C PRO A 856 -24.76 2.30 0.16
N ALA A 857 -25.00 1.98 1.44
CA ALA A 857 -24.30 2.62 2.56
C ALA A 857 -22.82 2.25 2.60
N GLN A 858 -22.49 0.97 2.39
CA GLN A 858 -21.11 0.49 2.33
C GLN A 858 -20.33 1.13 1.18
N ILE A 859 -20.93 1.24 -0.01
CA ILE A 859 -20.32 1.92 -1.17
C ILE A 859 -19.99 3.38 -0.83
N VAL A 860 -20.93 4.10 -0.22
CA VAL A 860 -20.75 5.51 0.16
C VAL A 860 -19.63 5.71 1.18
N LEU A 861 -19.58 4.87 2.21
CA LEU A 861 -18.54 4.95 3.24
C LEU A 861 -17.17 4.58 2.68
N ARG A 862 -17.10 3.51 1.89
CA ARG A 862 -15.85 3.08 1.24
C ARG A 862 -15.29 4.17 0.33
N TYR A 863 -16.16 4.85 -0.42
CA TYR A 863 -15.78 5.98 -1.27
C TYR A 863 -15.12 7.12 -0.48
N GLN A 864 -15.63 7.46 0.71
CA GLN A 864 -15.05 8.51 1.56
C GLN A 864 -13.66 8.11 2.08
N ILE A 865 -13.49 6.86 2.52
CA ILE A 865 -12.20 6.35 3.02
C ILE A 865 -11.14 6.33 1.92
N GLN A 866 -11.47 5.86 0.72
CA GLN A 866 -10.52 5.83 -0.42
C GLN A 866 -10.11 7.23 -0.93
N ARG A 867 -10.76 8.30 -0.45
CA ARG A 867 -10.39 9.69 -0.72
C ARG A 867 -9.58 10.33 0.43
N GLY A 868 -9.21 9.54 1.44
CA GLY A 868 -8.49 10.03 2.62
C GLY A 868 -9.37 10.78 3.63
N HIS A 869 -10.69 10.73 3.49
CA HIS A 869 -11.60 11.31 4.46
C HIS A 869 -11.89 10.34 5.61
N ILE A 870 -12.25 10.86 6.78
CA ILE A 870 -12.72 10.06 7.92
C ILE A 870 -14.25 10.12 7.96
N PRO A 871 -15.00 9.13 7.42
CA PRO A 871 -16.45 9.15 7.46
C PRO A 871 -16.96 8.87 8.88
N ILE A 872 -17.95 9.61 9.33
CA ILE A 872 -18.55 9.41 10.66
C ILE A 872 -20.03 9.03 10.49
N PRO A 873 -20.33 7.77 10.13
CA PRO A 873 -21.70 7.27 10.04
C PRO A 873 -22.41 7.35 11.38
N LYS A 874 -23.72 7.65 11.34
CA LYS A 874 -24.60 7.61 12.50
C LYS A 874 -25.35 6.28 12.50
N SER A 875 -25.21 5.47 13.54
CA SER A 875 -26.07 4.31 13.79
C SER A 875 -26.13 3.98 15.27
N ILE A 876 -27.32 3.65 15.76
CA ILE A 876 -27.52 3.00 17.08
C ILE A 876 -27.96 1.54 16.93
N ASN A 877 -28.15 1.07 15.69
CA ASN A 877 -28.55 -0.30 15.38
C ASN A 877 -27.30 -1.15 15.13
N LYS A 878 -27.19 -2.26 15.86
CA LYS A 878 -26.04 -3.18 15.83
C LYS A 878 -25.79 -3.81 14.46
N GLU A 879 -26.83 -4.21 13.74
CA GLU A 879 -26.72 -4.81 12.40
C GLU A 879 -26.15 -3.81 11.40
N ARG A 880 -26.62 -2.55 11.45
CA ARG A 880 -26.06 -1.47 10.63
C ARG A 880 -24.61 -1.12 10.99
N LEU A 881 -24.22 -1.27 12.25
CA LEU A 881 -22.83 -1.08 12.67
C LEU A 881 -21.92 -2.17 12.09
N LEU A 882 -22.36 -3.44 12.14
CA LEU A 882 -21.70 -4.58 11.51
C LEU A 882 -21.60 -4.43 10.00
N GLU A 883 -22.69 -4.01 9.34
CA GLU A 883 -22.70 -3.75 7.91
C GLU A 883 -21.72 -2.62 7.53
N ASN A 884 -21.74 -1.51 8.25
CA ASN A 884 -20.89 -0.36 7.94
C ASN A 884 -19.39 -0.60 8.16
N ILE A 885 -18.99 -1.49 9.08
CA ILE A 885 -17.56 -1.74 9.34
C ILE A 885 -16.93 -2.66 8.29
N ASP A 886 -17.72 -3.49 7.61
CA ASP A 886 -17.29 -4.38 6.53
C ASP A 886 -16.74 -3.64 5.28
N ILE A 887 -16.80 -2.31 5.27
CA ILE A 887 -16.19 -1.45 4.24
C ILE A 887 -14.67 -1.59 4.14
N PHE A 888 -13.99 -2.18 5.12
CA PHE A 888 -12.56 -2.46 5.03
C PHE A 888 -12.23 -3.73 4.24
N ASN A 889 -13.22 -4.58 3.99
CA ASN A 889 -13.05 -5.88 3.33
C ASN A 889 -13.26 -5.84 1.81
N PHE A 890 -13.47 -4.66 1.24
CA PHE A 890 -13.57 -4.49 -0.21
C PHE A 890 -13.05 -3.13 -0.63
N GLU A 891 -12.68 -3.00 -1.91
CA GLU A 891 -12.28 -1.73 -2.50
C GLU A 891 -13.18 -1.40 -3.67
N LEU A 892 -13.63 -0.14 -3.76
CA LEU A 892 -14.20 0.36 -5.00
C LEU A 892 -13.06 0.45 -6.01
N LYS A 893 -13.18 -0.31 -7.10
CA LYS A 893 -12.34 -0.12 -8.27
C LYS A 893 -12.68 1.24 -8.85
N LYS A 894 -11.65 2.02 -9.10
CA LYS A 894 -11.73 3.35 -9.71
C LYS A 894 -12.37 3.18 -11.10
N ASP A 895 -13.66 3.47 -11.24
CA ASP A 895 -14.33 3.35 -12.54
C ASP A 895 -14.20 4.66 -13.35
N GLU A 896 -13.73 4.46 -14.58
CA GLU A 896 -14.03 5.19 -15.82
C GLU A 896 -13.31 6.53 -16.10
N SER A 897 -11.99 6.49 -16.03
CA SER A 897 -11.21 6.20 -17.25
C SER A 897 -10.05 5.32 -16.80
N LYS A 898 -9.97 4.10 -17.34
CA LYS A 898 -8.88 3.20 -16.96
C LYS A 898 -7.60 3.81 -17.52
N PRO A 899 -6.52 3.97 -16.74
CA PRO A 899 -5.21 4.23 -17.30
C PRO A 899 -4.95 3.18 -18.41
N GLY A 900 -4.82 3.62 -19.66
CA GLY A 900 -4.63 2.75 -20.83
C GLY A 900 -5.85 2.51 -21.74
N GLU A 901 -7.06 2.94 -21.39
CA GLU A 901 -8.23 2.81 -22.29
C GLU A 901 -8.16 3.83 -23.45
N VAL A 902 -7.70 5.06 -23.19
CA VAL A 902 -7.45 6.04 -24.25
C VAL A 902 -6.30 5.55 -25.14
N VAL A 903 -5.23 5.04 -24.53
CA VAL A 903 -4.10 4.43 -25.27
C VAL A 903 -4.62 3.34 -26.22
N GLN A 904 -5.44 2.41 -25.71
CA GLN A 904 -5.97 1.32 -26.50
C GLN A 904 -6.95 1.78 -27.58
N ALA A 905 -7.83 2.74 -27.29
CA ALA A 905 -8.78 3.28 -28.27
C ALA A 905 -8.08 3.98 -29.44
N VAL A 906 -7.02 4.76 -29.17
CA VAL A 906 -6.21 5.41 -30.20
C VAL A 906 -5.47 4.36 -31.04
N LYS A 907 -4.91 3.32 -30.41
CA LYS A 907 -4.29 2.19 -31.13
C LYS A 907 -5.29 1.49 -32.04
N ASP A 908 -6.47 1.16 -31.51
CA ASP A 908 -7.54 0.49 -32.25
C ASP A 908 -8.06 1.36 -33.42
N ALA A 909 -8.11 2.69 -33.25
CA ALA A 909 -8.45 3.61 -34.32
C ALA A 909 -7.39 3.64 -35.43
N ILE A 910 -6.11 3.73 -35.08
CA ILE A 910 -5.00 3.67 -36.05
C ILE A 910 -5.01 2.34 -36.82
N ASP A 911 -5.19 1.23 -36.10
CA ASP A 911 -5.29 -0.13 -36.67
C ASP A 911 -6.52 -0.29 -37.57
N ALA A 912 -7.65 0.34 -37.23
CA ALA A 912 -8.85 0.32 -38.05
C ALA A 912 -8.68 1.14 -39.34
N GLY A 913 -7.77 2.12 -39.37
CA GLY A 913 -7.50 2.97 -40.54
C GLY A 913 -7.73 4.47 -40.32
N TYR A 914 -8.04 4.92 -39.10
CA TYR A 914 -8.11 6.34 -38.81
C TYR A 914 -6.72 6.96 -38.91
N ARG A 915 -6.67 8.18 -39.46
CA ARG A 915 -5.45 8.99 -39.55
C ARG A 915 -5.59 10.37 -38.90
N HIS A 916 -6.81 10.85 -38.68
CA HIS A 916 -7.06 12.08 -37.92
C HIS A 916 -7.35 11.75 -36.46
N ILE A 917 -6.52 12.26 -35.53
CA ILE A 917 -6.73 12.17 -34.08
C ILE A 917 -6.94 13.58 -33.52
N ASP A 918 -8.11 13.82 -32.92
CA ASP A 918 -8.47 15.11 -32.32
C ASP A 918 -8.39 15.05 -30.78
N CYS A 919 -7.68 16.00 -30.19
CA CYS A 919 -7.45 16.14 -28.76
C CYS A 919 -7.59 17.60 -28.33
N ALA A 920 -7.40 17.88 -27.04
CA ALA A 920 -7.28 19.21 -26.48
C ALA A 920 -6.58 19.16 -25.12
N HIS A 921 -5.85 20.21 -24.75
CA HIS A 921 -5.23 20.32 -23.43
C HIS A 921 -6.24 20.10 -22.28
N LEU A 922 -7.46 20.66 -22.43
CA LEU A 922 -8.56 20.50 -21.48
C LEU A 922 -8.89 19.03 -21.17
N TYR A 923 -8.76 18.13 -22.14
CA TYR A 923 -9.19 16.75 -22.00
C TYR A 923 -8.28 15.95 -21.05
N GLY A 924 -7.07 16.47 -20.76
CA GLY A 924 -6.15 15.88 -19.79
C GLY A 924 -5.55 14.53 -20.21
N ASN A 925 -5.70 14.13 -21.47
CA ASN A 925 -5.31 12.81 -21.99
C ASN A 925 -4.25 12.87 -23.10
N GLU A 926 -3.63 14.03 -23.34
CA GLU A 926 -2.60 14.24 -24.37
C GLU A 926 -1.43 13.26 -24.24
N LYS A 927 -1.02 12.91 -23.01
CA LYS A 927 0.04 11.94 -22.79
C LYS A 927 -0.31 10.52 -23.27
N GLU A 928 -1.52 10.07 -22.98
CA GLU A 928 -1.98 8.73 -23.41
C GLU A 928 -2.12 8.63 -24.92
N VAL A 929 -2.55 9.73 -25.57
CA VAL A 929 -2.60 9.82 -27.03
C VAL A 929 -1.20 9.76 -27.63
N GLY A 930 -0.25 10.49 -27.04
CA GLY A 930 1.17 10.46 -27.42
C GLY A 930 1.78 9.06 -27.31
N ASP A 931 1.55 8.38 -26.17
CA ASP A 931 2.04 7.02 -25.93
C ASP A 931 1.48 6.02 -26.96
N ALA A 932 0.21 6.16 -27.36
CA ALA A 932 -0.41 5.33 -28.41
C ALA A 932 0.19 5.58 -29.80
N ILE A 933 0.38 6.86 -30.17
CA ILE A 933 1.01 7.24 -31.45
C ILE A 933 2.43 6.71 -31.50
N LYS A 934 3.24 6.95 -30.46
CA LYS A 934 4.62 6.48 -30.35
C LYS A 934 4.69 4.96 -30.51
N THR A 935 3.78 4.23 -29.86
CA THR A 935 3.70 2.77 -30.01
C THR A 935 3.45 2.39 -31.47
N LYS A 936 2.40 2.94 -32.12
CA LYS A 936 2.02 2.53 -33.48
C LYS A 936 3.04 2.92 -34.54
N VAL A 937 3.76 4.03 -34.31
CA VAL A 937 4.91 4.41 -35.13
C VAL A 937 6.08 3.43 -34.94
N SER A 938 6.38 3.05 -33.70
CA SER A 938 7.45 2.06 -33.42
C SER A 938 7.14 0.65 -33.94
N GLU A 939 5.87 0.27 -33.99
CA GLU A 939 5.39 -1.00 -34.57
C GLU A 939 5.45 -0.99 -36.12
N GLY A 940 5.69 0.17 -36.74
CA GLY A 940 5.72 0.32 -38.20
C GLY A 940 4.33 0.28 -38.86
N VAL A 941 3.25 0.40 -38.08
CA VAL A 941 1.85 0.39 -38.58
C VAL A 941 1.54 1.68 -39.36
N VAL A 942 2.08 2.80 -38.89
CA VAL A 942 1.98 4.13 -39.50
C VAL A 942 3.29 4.87 -39.27
N LYS A 943 3.56 5.88 -40.09
CA LYS A 943 4.59 6.88 -39.82
C LYS A 943 3.96 8.11 -39.16
N ARG A 944 4.76 8.96 -38.52
CA ARG A 944 4.23 10.20 -37.90
C ARG A 944 3.54 11.07 -38.95
N GLU A 945 4.10 11.15 -40.16
CA GLU A 945 3.57 11.90 -41.29
C GLU A 945 2.26 11.35 -41.86
N ASP A 946 1.91 10.09 -41.57
CA ASP A 946 0.62 9.52 -41.97
C ASP A 946 -0.54 10.01 -41.09
N LEU A 947 -0.23 10.55 -39.91
CA LEU A 947 -1.21 10.99 -38.92
C LEU A 947 -1.41 12.50 -38.98
N TYR A 948 -2.67 12.92 -38.85
CA TYR A 948 -3.08 14.32 -38.71
C TYR A 948 -3.54 14.57 -37.26
N ILE A 949 -2.69 15.20 -36.45
CA ILE A 949 -2.93 15.39 -35.02
C ILE A 949 -3.40 16.82 -34.74
N THR A 950 -4.56 16.94 -34.08
CA THR A 950 -5.16 18.22 -33.70
C THR A 950 -5.17 18.40 -32.18
N SER A 951 -4.75 19.56 -31.67
CA SER A 951 -5.00 19.98 -30.28
C SER A 951 -5.49 21.44 -30.22
N LYS A 952 -5.84 21.92 -29.03
CA LYS A 952 -6.54 23.20 -28.84
C LYS A 952 -5.99 24.00 -27.65
N LEU A 953 -5.79 25.30 -27.85
CA LEU A 953 -5.45 26.28 -26.83
C LEU A 953 -6.66 26.52 -25.92
N TRP A 954 -6.48 26.31 -24.61
CA TRP A 954 -7.55 26.49 -23.63
C TRP A 954 -7.73 27.96 -23.19
N CYS A 955 -8.94 28.30 -22.73
CA CYS A 955 -9.39 29.67 -22.49
C CYS A 955 -8.55 30.45 -21.46
N ASN A 956 -7.88 29.78 -20.52
CA ASN A 956 -7.00 30.44 -19.55
C ASN A 956 -5.61 30.83 -20.11
N SER A 957 -5.33 30.47 -21.36
CA SER A 957 -4.04 30.67 -22.03
C SER A 957 -4.14 31.60 -23.25
N HIS A 958 -5.18 32.43 -23.31
CA HIS A 958 -5.43 33.34 -24.44
C HIS A 958 -4.49 34.56 -24.49
N ARG A 959 -3.79 34.85 -23.40
CA ARG A 959 -2.74 35.88 -23.41
C ARG A 959 -1.68 35.55 -24.47
N PRO A 960 -1.31 36.49 -25.36
CA PRO A 960 -0.37 36.21 -26.46
C PRO A 960 0.95 35.56 -26.01
N ASP A 961 1.50 35.97 -24.87
CA ASP A 961 2.73 35.43 -24.30
C ASP A 961 2.59 33.98 -23.76
N MET A 962 1.36 33.50 -23.58
CA MET A 962 1.07 32.15 -23.06
C MET A 962 0.79 31.13 -24.17
N VAL A 963 0.52 31.57 -25.41
CA VAL A 963 0.14 30.68 -26.53
C VAL A 963 1.26 29.69 -26.86
N GLU A 964 2.50 30.17 -27.00
CA GLU A 964 3.64 29.29 -27.29
C GLU A 964 3.97 28.34 -26.12
N PRO A 965 4.08 28.82 -24.86
CA PRO A 965 4.23 27.92 -23.71
C PRO A 965 3.15 26.83 -23.63
N ALA A 966 1.89 27.19 -23.86
CA ALA A 966 0.79 26.23 -23.85
C ALA A 966 0.92 25.18 -24.98
N LEU A 967 1.28 25.60 -26.19
CA LEU A 967 1.53 24.67 -27.30
C LEU A 967 2.73 23.76 -27.02
N ARG A 968 3.83 24.29 -26.47
CA ARG A 968 5.01 23.49 -26.10
C ARG A 968 4.70 22.45 -25.04
N LEU A 969 3.84 22.80 -24.07
CA LEU A 969 3.33 21.85 -23.09
C LEU A 969 2.52 20.73 -23.76
N THR A 970 1.61 21.08 -24.67
CA THR A 970 0.85 20.10 -25.47
C THR A 970 1.78 19.18 -26.29
N LEU A 971 2.78 19.73 -26.97
CA LEU A 971 3.78 18.97 -27.73
C LEU A 971 4.58 18.02 -26.84
N SER A 972 5.03 18.50 -25.68
CA SER A 972 5.73 17.70 -24.68
C SER A 972 4.86 16.56 -24.15
N ASN A 973 3.58 16.83 -23.88
CA ASN A 973 2.65 15.80 -23.41
C ASN A 973 2.43 14.73 -24.49
N LEU A 974 2.20 15.13 -25.74
CA LEU A 974 2.01 14.21 -26.86
C LEU A 974 3.31 13.52 -27.30
N GLY A 975 4.48 14.00 -26.86
CA GLY A 975 5.78 13.52 -27.33
C GLY A 975 6.01 13.78 -28.83
N LEU A 976 5.57 14.93 -29.33
CA LEU A 976 5.64 15.30 -30.75
C LEU A 976 6.46 16.59 -30.96
N ASP A 977 7.13 16.68 -32.10
CA ASP A 977 7.87 17.89 -32.49
C ASP A 977 6.97 18.99 -33.05
N TYR A 978 5.83 18.60 -33.65
CA TYR A 978 4.86 19.52 -34.24
C TYR A 978 3.42 18.96 -34.20
N LEU A 979 2.43 19.87 -34.22
CA LEU A 979 1.02 19.56 -34.48
C LEU A 979 0.67 19.77 -35.95
N ASP A 980 -0.26 18.97 -36.49
CA ASP A 980 -0.78 19.24 -37.83
C ASP A 980 -1.77 20.40 -37.81
N LEU A 981 -2.53 20.53 -36.71
CA LEU A 981 -3.51 21.60 -36.52
C LEU A 981 -3.60 22.03 -35.05
N TYR A 982 -3.52 23.34 -34.80
CA TYR A 982 -3.74 23.94 -33.49
C TYR A 982 -4.90 24.93 -33.51
N LEU A 983 -5.87 24.76 -32.60
CA LEU A 983 -7.11 25.55 -32.60
C LEU A 983 -7.21 26.47 -31.38
N ILE A 984 -7.79 27.66 -31.55
CA ILE A 984 -8.39 28.37 -30.40
C ILE A 984 -9.66 27.62 -30.02
N HIS A 985 -9.74 27.09 -28.79
CA HIS A 985 -10.84 26.18 -28.40
C HIS A 985 -12.20 26.91 -28.31
N TRP A 986 -12.22 28.12 -27.77
CA TRP A 986 -13.43 28.95 -27.69
C TRP A 986 -13.09 30.43 -27.92
N PRO A 987 -14.01 31.25 -28.44
CA PRO A 987 -13.81 32.69 -28.61
C PRO A 987 -14.04 33.47 -27.29
N THR A 988 -13.54 32.96 -26.16
CA THR A 988 -13.66 33.58 -24.83
C THR A 988 -12.40 33.35 -24.00
N ALA A 989 -11.90 34.41 -23.35
CA ALA A 989 -10.74 34.33 -22.47
C ALA A 989 -11.19 34.17 -21.01
N PHE A 990 -10.59 33.21 -20.32
CA PHE A 990 -10.62 33.14 -18.87
C PHE A 990 -9.43 33.87 -18.29
N LYS A 991 -9.57 34.35 -17.05
CA LYS A 991 -8.48 34.97 -16.32
C LYS A 991 -7.24 34.06 -16.33
N ALA A 992 -6.12 34.59 -16.83
CA ALA A 992 -4.90 33.82 -16.95
C ALA A 992 -4.41 33.28 -15.59
N GLY A 993 -3.95 32.03 -15.58
CA GLY A 993 -3.48 31.35 -14.38
C GLY A 993 -3.54 29.82 -14.50
N PRO A 994 -3.13 29.11 -13.43
CA PRO A 994 -3.06 27.65 -13.43
C PRO A 994 -4.44 26.97 -13.43
N ASP A 995 -5.50 27.71 -13.05
CA ASP A 995 -6.86 27.18 -13.03
C ASP A 995 -7.45 27.14 -14.44
N LEU A 996 -7.85 25.96 -14.91
CA LEU A 996 -8.54 25.79 -16.20
C LEU A 996 -9.93 26.47 -16.23
N TYR A 997 -10.57 26.60 -15.06
CA TYR A 997 -11.87 27.26 -14.88
C TYR A 997 -11.81 28.21 -13.68
N PRO A 998 -11.20 29.39 -13.85
CA PRO A 998 -11.09 30.34 -12.75
C PRO A 998 -12.49 30.86 -12.40
N VAL A 999 -12.83 30.84 -11.11
CA VAL A 999 -14.15 31.27 -10.61
C VAL A 999 -14.01 32.19 -9.41
N HIS A 1000 -14.89 33.19 -9.31
CA HIS A 1000 -15.01 34.06 -8.15
C HIS A 1000 -15.53 33.25 -6.95
N ALA A 1001 -15.43 33.81 -5.74
CA ALA A 1001 -16.00 33.18 -4.53
C ALA A 1001 -17.52 32.99 -4.59
N THR A 1002 -18.20 33.72 -5.49
CA THR A 1002 -19.63 33.59 -5.82
C THR A 1002 -19.89 32.54 -6.90
N GLY A 1003 -18.87 31.74 -7.28
CA GLY A 1003 -18.88 30.68 -8.30
C GLY A 1003 -19.19 31.11 -9.73
N LYS A 1004 -19.19 32.42 -10.03
CA LYS A 1004 -19.20 32.92 -11.41
C LYS A 1004 -17.81 32.78 -12.04
N TYR A 1005 -17.73 32.47 -13.33
CA TYR A 1005 -16.45 32.40 -14.05
C TYR A 1005 -15.75 33.77 -14.06
N LEU A 1006 -14.42 33.73 -13.90
CA LEU A 1006 -13.56 34.88 -14.04
C LEU A 1006 -13.09 34.94 -15.49
N PHE A 1007 -13.69 35.84 -16.25
CA PHE A 1007 -13.24 36.12 -17.61
C PHE A 1007 -12.02 37.03 -17.59
N GLY A 1008 -11.15 36.84 -18.57
CA GLY A 1008 -10.06 37.75 -18.86
C GLY A 1008 -10.49 38.75 -19.95
N ASP A 1009 -9.77 39.86 -20.05
CA ASP A 1009 -10.08 40.92 -21.02
C ASP A 1009 -9.36 40.69 -22.37
N GLU A 1010 -8.68 39.55 -22.53
CA GLU A 1010 -7.92 39.24 -23.74
C GLU A 1010 -8.84 39.02 -24.96
N ASP A 1011 -8.58 39.75 -26.04
CA ASP A 1011 -9.27 39.57 -27.31
C ASP A 1011 -8.69 38.39 -28.09
N TYR A 1012 -9.55 37.48 -28.54
CA TYR A 1012 -9.12 36.31 -29.32
C TYR A 1012 -8.47 36.68 -30.66
N VAL A 1013 -8.64 37.91 -31.14
CA VAL A 1013 -7.92 38.43 -32.32
C VAL A 1013 -6.43 38.61 -32.02
N ASP A 1014 -6.05 39.02 -30.81
CA ASP A 1014 -4.65 39.11 -30.41
C ASP A 1014 -4.06 37.73 -30.10
N THR A 1015 -4.87 36.84 -29.50
CA THR A 1015 -4.53 35.41 -29.42
C THR A 1015 -4.27 34.81 -30.81
N TRP A 1016 -5.08 35.16 -31.82
CA TRP A 1016 -4.89 34.69 -33.19
C TRP A 1016 -3.53 35.11 -33.77
N LYS A 1017 -3.10 36.36 -33.56
CA LYS A 1017 -1.77 36.81 -34.00
C LYS A 1017 -0.65 35.95 -33.39
N ALA A 1018 -0.75 35.61 -32.10
CA ALA A 1018 0.20 34.70 -31.47
C ALA A 1018 0.12 33.26 -32.02
N MET A 1019 -1.07 32.79 -32.42
CA MET A 1019 -1.25 31.51 -33.14
C MET A 1019 -0.52 31.53 -34.50
N GLU A 1020 -0.54 32.65 -35.23
CA GLU A 1020 0.22 32.80 -36.48
C GLU A 1020 1.73 32.70 -36.25
N GLU A 1021 2.24 33.26 -35.16
CA GLU A 1021 3.66 33.18 -34.83
C GLU A 1021 4.12 31.76 -34.51
N VAL A 1022 3.35 30.98 -33.75
CA VAL A 1022 3.70 29.57 -33.50
C VAL A 1022 3.58 28.70 -34.76
N CYS A 1023 2.71 29.08 -35.70
CA CYS A 1023 2.62 28.46 -37.02
C CYS A 1023 3.87 28.76 -37.86
N LYS A 1024 4.31 30.03 -37.92
CA LYS A 1024 5.54 30.44 -38.63
C LYS A 1024 6.80 29.78 -38.05
N LYS A 1025 6.82 29.53 -36.74
CA LYS A 1025 7.90 28.80 -36.05
C LYS A 1025 7.90 27.30 -36.32
N GLY A 1026 6.90 26.77 -37.03
CA GLY A 1026 6.79 25.34 -37.35
C GLY A 1026 6.34 24.45 -36.19
N LEU A 1027 5.91 25.01 -35.05
CA LEU A 1027 5.37 24.24 -33.92
C LEU A 1027 4.00 23.62 -34.26
N THR A 1028 3.28 24.23 -35.20
CA THR A 1028 2.08 23.68 -35.82
C THR A 1028 2.11 23.97 -37.33
N LYS A 1029 1.62 23.03 -38.15
CA LYS A 1029 1.57 23.22 -39.61
C LYS A 1029 0.39 24.10 -40.06
N SER A 1030 -0.72 24.03 -39.33
CA SER A 1030 -1.93 24.81 -39.61
C SER A 1030 -2.55 25.31 -38.31
N ILE A 1031 -3.35 26.37 -38.43
CA ILE A 1031 -4.12 26.94 -37.32
C ILE A 1031 -5.58 27.12 -37.71
N GLY A 1032 -6.47 27.03 -36.72
CA GLY A 1032 -7.91 27.17 -36.92
C GLY A 1032 -8.63 27.60 -35.65
N VAL A 1033 -9.95 27.61 -35.72
CA VAL A 1033 -10.81 28.02 -34.60
C VAL A 1033 -11.81 26.92 -34.25
N SER A 1034 -12.33 26.94 -33.03
CA SER A 1034 -13.39 26.04 -32.58
C SER A 1034 -14.47 26.85 -31.86
N ASN A 1035 -15.74 26.55 -32.15
CA ASN A 1035 -16.91 27.22 -31.58
C ASN A 1035 -17.10 28.70 -31.99
N PHE A 1036 -16.54 29.13 -33.13
CA PHE A 1036 -16.69 30.52 -33.58
C PHE A 1036 -17.94 30.68 -34.44
N ASN A 1037 -18.69 31.76 -34.18
CA ASN A 1037 -19.78 32.20 -35.05
C ASN A 1037 -19.27 33.10 -36.20
N LYS A 1038 -20.16 33.40 -37.16
CA LYS A 1038 -19.84 34.23 -38.34
C LYS A 1038 -19.11 35.53 -37.98
N ARG A 1039 -19.65 36.32 -37.03
CA ARG A 1039 -19.09 37.62 -36.65
C ARG A 1039 -17.69 37.47 -36.04
N GLN A 1040 -17.47 36.46 -35.22
CA GLN A 1040 -16.17 36.20 -34.60
C GLN A 1040 -15.12 35.79 -35.63
N ILE A 1041 -15.50 34.99 -36.63
CA ILE A 1041 -14.63 34.63 -37.76
C ILE A 1041 -14.30 35.87 -38.60
N GLU A 1042 -15.29 36.71 -38.92
CA GLU A 1042 -15.07 37.96 -39.68
C GLU A 1042 -14.01 38.84 -38.98
N ARG A 1043 -14.08 38.99 -37.66
CA ARG A 1043 -13.07 39.73 -36.87
C ARG A 1043 -11.66 39.15 -36.97
N VAL A 1044 -11.54 37.81 -37.03
CA VAL A 1044 -10.24 37.15 -37.25
C VAL A 1044 -9.76 37.41 -38.68
N LEU A 1045 -10.62 37.22 -39.68
CA LEU A 1045 -10.29 37.40 -41.10
C LEU A 1045 -9.86 38.82 -41.46
N GLU A 1046 -10.39 39.84 -40.78
CA GLU A 1046 -9.97 41.24 -40.96
C GLU A 1046 -8.49 41.50 -40.63
N LYS A 1047 -7.89 40.66 -39.77
CA LYS A 1047 -6.53 40.85 -39.25
C LYS A 1047 -5.58 39.69 -39.56
N ALA A 1048 -6.11 38.54 -39.95
CA ALA A 1048 -5.33 37.33 -40.18
C ALA A 1048 -4.44 37.46 -41.42
N THR A 1049 -3.18 37.08 -41.27
CA THR A 1049 -2.25 36.82 -42.38
C THR A 1049 -2.25 35.35 -42.79
N ILE A 1050 -2.57 34.45 -41.85
CA ILE A 1050 -2.80 33.02 -42.07
C ILE A 1050 -4.28 32.77 -41.79
N LEU A 1051 -5.04 32.40 -42.83
CA LEU A 1051 -6.47 32.16 -42.69
C LEU A 1051 -6.74 30.88 -41.87
N PRO A 1052 -7.76 30.87 -41.00
CA PRO A 1052 -8.14 29.65 -40.27
C PRO A 1052 -8.51 28.55 -41.25
N VAL A 1053 -7.82 27.40 -41.18
CA VAL A 1053 -8.10 26.29 -42.10
C VAL A 1053 -9.40 25.56 -41.77
N THR A 1054 -9.82 25.64 -40.50
CA THR A 1054 -11.09 25.06 -40.04
C THR A 1054 -11.80 25.88 -38.98
N ASN A 1055 -13.12 25.73 -38.93
CA ASN A 1055 -13.93 26.00 -37.76
C ASN A 1055 -14.54 24.68 -37.25
N GLN A 1056 -14.07 24.21 -36.10
CA GLN A 1056 -14.60 23.02 -35.46
C GLN A 1056 -15.88 23.38 -34.67
N ILE A 1057 -17.02 22.79 -35.02
CA ILE A 1057 -18.34 23.13 -34.45
C ILE A 1057 -19.19 21.88 -34.20
N GLU A 1058 -20.13 21.98 -33.26
CA GLU A 1058 -21.13 20.95 -33.02
C GLU A 1058 -22.02 20.81 -34.25
N CYS A 1059 -22.08 19.64 -34.90
CA CYS A 1059 -22.95 19.51 -36.06
C CYS A 1059 -23.47 18.09 -36.23
N HIS A 1060 -24.80 17.97 -36.28
CA HIS A 1060 -25.56 16.73 -36.47
C HIS A 1060 -26.94 17.09 -37.06
N PRO A 1061 -27.77 16.12 -37.49
CA PRO A 1061 -29.07 16.42 -38.10
C PRO A 1061 -29.95 17.43 -37.32
N TYR A 1062 -29.95 17.38 -35.99
CA TYR A 1062 -30.75 18.31 -35.15
C TYR A 1062 -30.13 19.71 -34.97
N LEU A 1063 -28.90 19.91 -35.43
CA LEU A 1063 -28.17 21.17 -35.43
C LEU A 1063 -27.30 21.25 -36.70
N ASN A 1064 -27.96 21.45 -37.85
CA ASN A 1064 -27.30 21.27 -39.14
C ASN A 1064 -26.35 22.43 -39.53
N GLN A 1065 -26.51 23.59 -38.87
CA GLN A 1065 -25.72 24.82 -39.03
C GLN A 1065 -25.49 25.31 -40.48
N LYS A 1066 -26.46 25.10 -41.38
CA LYS A 1066 -26.33 25.36 -42.84
C LYS A 1066 -25.79 26.77 -43.18
N LYS A 1067 -26.25 27.80 -42.47
CA LYS A 1067 -25.81 29.20 -42.69
C LYS A 1067 -24.34 29.42 -42.33
N LEU A 1068 -23.90 28.88 -41.19
CA LEU A 1068 -22.50 29.03 -40.73
C LEU A 1068 -21.55 28.22 -41.62
N ILE A 1069 -21.94 26.98 -41.97
CA ILE A 1069 -21.15 26.13 -42.88
C ILE A 1069 -21.01 26.79 -44.26
N GLY A 1070 -22.11 27.33 -44.82
CA GLY A 1070 -22.08 28.04 -46.09
C GLY A 1070 -21.17 29.28 -46.05
N PHE A 1071 -21.17 30.00 -44.94
CA PHE A 1071 -20.25 31.11 -44.71
C PHE A 1071 -18.79 30.67 -44.60
N CYS A 1072 -18.46 29.66 -43.79
CA CYS A 1072 -17.11 29.13 -43.68
C CYS A 1072 -16.58 28.70 -45.06
N ARG A 1073 -17.41 27.99 -45.83
CA ARG A 1073 -17.07 27.53 -47.18
C ARG A 1073 -16.81 28.68 -48.15
N SER A 1074 -17.60 29.75 -48.12
CA SER A 1074 -17.37 30.91 -49.00
C SER A 1074 -16.09 31.68 -48.66
N LYS A 1075 -15.48 31.40 -47.51
CA LYS A 1075 -14.19 31.93 -47.06
C LYS A 1075 -13.05 30.90 -47.16
N GLY A 1076 -13.29 29.73 -47.74
CA GLY A 1076 -12.29 28.66 -47.85
C GLY A 1076 -12.00 27.93 -46.53
N ILE A 1077 -12.84 28.08 -45.52
CA ILE A 1077 -12.70 27.45 -44.20
C ILE A 1077 -13.50 26.15 -44.19
N VAL A 1078 -12.84 25.02 -43.92
CA VAL A 1078 -13.52 23.71 -43.82
C VAL A 1078 -14.16 23.56 -42.44
N VAL A 1079 -15.32 22.89 -42.36
CA VAL A 1079 -15.97 22.61 -41.08
C VAL A 1079 -15.61 21.22 -40.58
N THR A 1080 -15.18 21.13 -39.32
CA THR A 1080 -15.04 19.86 -38.59
C THR A 1080 -16.20 19.72 -37.60
N ALA A 1081 -17.06 18.75 -37.83
CA ALA A 1081 -18.20 18.42 -37.00
C ALA A 1081 -17.78 17.58 -35.78
N TYR A 1082 -17.85 18.18 -34.59
CA TYR A 1082 -17.76 17.43 -33.33
C TYR A 1082 -19.16 17.06 -32.80
N SER A 1083 -19.21 16.06 -31.92
CA SER A 1083 -20.46 15.44 -31.46
C SER A 1083 -21.43 15.04 -32.58
N PRO A 1084 -20.95 14.47 -33.72
CA PRO A 1084 -21.81 14.21 -34.89
C PRO A 1084 -22.94 13.22 -34.58
N LEU A 1085 -22.75 12.33 -33.61
CA LEU A 1085 -23.75 11.35 -33.17
C LEU A 1085 -24.62 11.85 -32.01
N GLY A 1086 -24.51 13.13 -31.64
CA GLY A 1086 -25.24 13.72 -30.51
C GLY A 1086 -24.63 13.44 -29.14
N SER A 1087 -23.49 12.73 -29.09
CA SER A 1087 -22.80 12.35 -27.85
C SER A 1087 -23.76 11.77 -26.80
N PRO A 1088 -24.47 10.66 -27.10
CA PRO A 1088 -25.51 10.10 -26.21
C PRO A 1088 -24.96 9.63 -24.86
N ASP A 1089 -23.67 9.25 -24.84
CA ASP A 1089 -22.92 8.86 -23.65
C ASP A 1089 -22.17 10.06 -23.02
N ARG A 1090 -22.52 11.30 -23.38
CA ARG A 1090 -21.91 12.48 -22.77
C ARG A 1090 -22.37 12.55 -21.31
N PRO A 1091 -21.49 13.01 -20.40
CA PRO A 1091 -21.88 13.23 -19.03
C PRO A 1091 -23.16 14.06 -19.01
N TRP A 1092 -23.23 15.22 -19.70
CA TRP A 1092 -24.37 16.16 -19.73
C TRP A 1092 -25.59 15.85 -20.56
N ALA A 1093 -25.80 14.58 -20.90
CA ALA A 1093 -27.06 14.16 -21.46
C ALA A 1093 -28.15 14.22 -20.37
N LYS A 1094 -29.22 14.97 -20.63
CA LYS A 1094 -30.47 14.87 -19.88
C LYS A 1094 -31.25 13.62 -20.35
N PRO A 1095 -32.07 13.00 -19.49
CA PRO A 1095 -32.85 11.80 -19.87
C PRO A 1095 -33.78 12.01 -21.07
N ASP A 1096 -34.22 13.24 -21.30
CA ASP A 1096 -35.07 13.70 -22.40
C ASP A 1096 -34.27 14.23 -23.60
N ASP A 1097 -32.93 14.28 -23.52
CA ASP A 1097 -32.13 14.70 -24.65
C ASP A 1097 -32.30 13.69 -25.81
N PRO A 1098 -32.57 14.18 -27.03
CA PRO A 1098 -32.85 13.29 -28.15
C PRO A 1098 -31.62 12.46 -28.50
N LYS A 1099 -31.81 11.15 -28.60
CA LYS A 1099 -30.79 10.22 -29.06
C LYS A 1099 -30.89 10.05 -30.56
N LEU A 1100 -30.01 10.74 -31.28
CA LEU A 1100 -30.00 10.74 -32.75
C LEU A 1100 -29.88 9.31 -33.35
N THR A 1101 -29.14 8.41 -32.71
CA THR A 1101 -29.01 7.02 -33.18
C THR A 1101 -30.25 6.15 -32.93
N GLU A 1102 -31.20 6.62 -32.11
CA GLU A 1102 -32.46 5.93 -31.81
C GLU A 1102 -33.66 6.59 -32.49
N ASP A 1103 -33.48 7.73 -33.18
CA ASP A 1103 -34.57 8.40 -33.88
C ASP A 1103 -35.15 7.51 -34.99
N LEU A 1104 -36.46 7.24 -34.90
CA LEU A 1104 -37.14 6.30 -35.80
C LEU A 1104 -37.02 6.69 -37.27
N LYS A 1105 -36.93 7.98 -37.59
CA LYS A 1105 -36.79 8.44 -38.98
C LYS A 1105 -35.36 8.17 -39.48
N ILE A 1106 -34.35 8.36 -38.63
CA ILE A 1106 -32.96 8.00 -38.96
C ILE A 1106 -32.82 6.47 -39.10
N VAL A 1107 -33.47 5.70 -38.22
CA VAL A 1107 -33.51 4.22 -38.28
C VAL A 1107 -34.17 3.73 -39.58
N GLN A 1108 -35.22 4.40 -40.06
CA GLN A 1108 -35.83 4.09 -41.36
C GLN A 1108 -34.86 4.29 -42.53
N ILE A 1109 -34.11 5.40 -42.55
CA ILE A 1109 -33.09 5.65 -43.59
C ILE A 1109 -31.96 4.61 -43.47
N ALA A 1110 -31.50 4.33 -42.25
CA ALA A 1110 -30.48 3.31 -41.99
C ALA A 1110 -30.89 1.93 -42.53
N SER A 1111 -32.16 1.57 -42.34
CA SER A 1111 -32.74 0.32 -42.85
C SER A 1111 -32.77 0.27 -44.39
N LYS A 1112 -33.08 1.38 -45.07
CA LYS A 1112 -33.03 1.51 -46.54
C LYS A 1112 -31.65 1.14 -47.10
N TYR A 1113 -30.57 1.53 -46.40
CA TYR A 1113 -29.19 1.28 -46.82
C TYR A 1113 -28.55 0.04 -46.19
N LYS A 1114 -29.26 -0.68 -45.31
CA LYS A 1114 -28.71 -1.80 -44.51
C LYS A 1114 -27.46 -1.39 -43.71
N LYS A 1115 -27.48 -0.17 -43.19
CA LYS A 1115 -26.40 0.43 -42.37
C LYS A 1115 -26.94 0.79 -40.99
N SER A 1116 -26.06 1.12 -40.06
CA SER A 1116 -26.50 1.61 -38.75
C SER A 1116 -26.89 3.09 -38.79
N PRO A 1117 -27.73 3.56 -37.84
CA PRO A 1117 -28.04 4.98 -37.70
C PRO A 1117 -26.79 5.86 -37.57
N ALA A 1118 -25.75 5.38 -36.88
CA ALA A 1118 -24.49 6.09 -36.73
C ALA A 1118 -23.78 6.28 -38.08
N GLN A 1119 -23.71 5.23 -38.91
CA GLN A 1119 -23.11 5.30 -40.24
C GLN A 1119 -23.87 6.28 -41.15
N VAL A 1120 -25.21 6.29 -41.11
CA VAL A 1120 -26.02 7.27 -41.87
C VAL A 1120 -25.72 8.71 -41.44
N ILE A 1121 -25.64 8.98 -40.14
CA ILE A 1121 -25.36 10.32 -39.62
C ILE A 1121 -23.95 10.78 -40.01
N LEU A 1122 -22.94 9.91 -39.91
CA LEU A 1122 -21.58 10.23 -40.34
C LEU A 1122 -21.50 10.47 -41.84
N LYS A 1123 -22.18 9.64 -42.64
CA LYS A 1123 -22.23 9.78 -44.09
C LYS A 1123 -22.92 11.07 -44.52
N TYR A 1124 -23.99 11.47 -43.82
CA TYR A 1124 -24.66 12.75 -43.99
C TYR A 1124 -23.69 13.92 -43.82
N GLN A 1125 -22.82 13.91 -42.79
CA GLN A 1125 -21.82 14.97 -42.60
C GLN A 1125 -20.78 15.01 -43.73
N ILE A 1126 -20.22 13.84 -44.09
CA ILE A 1126 -19.21 13.74 -45.16
C ILE A 1126 -19.78 14.21 -46.51
N GLN A 1127 -21.00 13.80 -46.88
CA GLN A 1127 -21.62 14.22 -48.15
C GLN A 1127 -22.00 15.69 -48.18
N ARG A 1128 -22.17 16.33 -47.02
CA ARG A 1128 -22.31 17.79 -46.92
C ARG A 1128 -20.97 18.52 -47.04
N GLY A 1129 -19.85 17.80 -47.18
CA GLY A 1129 -18.50 18.35 -47.31
C GLY A 1129 -17.88 18.74 -45.98
N ASN A 1130 -18.34 18.18 -44.87
CA ASN A 1130 -17.77 18.41 -43.54
C ASN A 1130 -16.83 17.26 -43.16
N ILE A 1131 -15.80 17.57 -42.37
CA ILE A 1131 -15.00 16.55 -41.64
C ILE A 1131 -15.80 16.14 -40.41
N THR A 1132 -15.74 14.88 -39.99
CA THR A 1132 -16.48 14.40 -38.81
C THR A 1132 -15.55 13.67 -37.84
N ILE A 1133 -15.69 13.93 -36.53
CA ILE A 1133 -14.87 13.31 -35.48
C ILE A 1133 -15.75 12.55 -34.46
N PRO A 1134 -16.16 11.30 -34.76
CA PRO A 1134 -16.94 10.49 -33.84
C PRO A 1134 -16.09 9.95 -32.68
N LYS A 1135 -16.54 10.18 -31.45
CA LYS A 1135 -15.93 9.61 -30.23
C LYS A 1135 -16.36 8.16 -30.02
N SER A 1136 -15.42 7.26 -29.77
CA SER A 1136 -15.67 5.91 -29.25
C SER A 1136 -14.40 5.34 -28.57
N VAL A 1137 -14.58 4.57 -27.50
CA VAL A 1137 -13.52 3.70 -26.92
C VAL A 1137 -13.78 2.22 -27.23
N ASN A 1138 -14.92 1.91 -27.85
CA ASN A 1138 -15.28 0.56 -28.22
C ASN A 1138 -14.73 0.23 -29.62
N LYS A 1139 -13.86 -0.78 -29.67
CA LYS A 1139 -13.18 -1.24 -30.89
C LYS A 1139 -14.13 -1.58 -32.06
N SER A 1140 -15.26 -2.24 -31.80
CA SER A 1140 -16.20 -2.59 -32.87
C SER A 1140 -16.89 -1.36 -33.44
N ARG A 1141 -17.33 -0.43 -32.58
CA ARG A 1141 -17.90 0.86 -33.01
C ARG A 1141 -16.90 1.73 -33.77
N ILE A 1142 -15.61 1.73 -33.37
CA ILE A 1142 -14.55 2.45 -34.09
C ILE A 1142 -14.46 1.95 -35.54
N LYS A 1143 -14.41 0.62 -35.73
CA LYS A 1143 -14.38 -0.02 -37.04
C LYS A 1143 -15.65 0.24 -37.86
N GLU A 1144 -16.82 0.11 -37.23
CA GLU A 1144 -18.13 0.36 -37.86
C GLU A 1144 -18.28 1.80 -38.35
N ASN A 1145 -17.88 2.78 -37.53
CA ASN A 1145 -17.94 4.21 -37.87
C ASN A 1145 -17.05 4.57 -39.07
N LEU A 1146 -15.97 3.83 -39.31
CA LEU A 1146 -15.11 4.04 -40.47
C LEU A 1146 -15.68 3.42 -41.75
N ASP A 1147 -16.52 2.39 -41.62
CA ASP A 1147 -17.13 1.65 -42.74
C ASP A 1147 -18.34 2.38 -43.34
N ILE A 1148 -18.11 3.58 -43.86
CA ILE A 1148 -19.14 4.45 -44.45
C ILE A 1148 -18.92 4.72 -45.95
N TRP A 1149 -17.96 4.06 -46.58
CA TRP A 1149 -17.51 4.38 -47.93
C TRP A 1149 -18.26 3.63 -49.03
N ASP A 1150 -18.96 2.55 -48.71
CA ASP A 1150 -19.62 1.63 -49.64
C ASP A 1150 -21.07 1.98 -50.00
N PHE A 1151 -21.61 3.07 -49.45
CA PHE A 1151 -22.95 3.57 -49.77
C PHE A 1151 -22.97 5.09 -49.95
N GLN A 1152 -24.07 5.63 -50.48
CA GLN A 1152 -24.29 7.07 -50.65
C GLN A 1152 -25.76 7.40 -50.41
N LEU A 1153 -26.02 8.40 -49.57
CA LEU A 1153 -27.36 8.96 -49.35
C LEU A 1153 -27.80 9.72 -50.60
N THR A 1154 -29.05 9.52 -51.04
CA THR A 1154 -29.59 10.29 -52.18
C THR A 1154 -29.81 11.76 -51.80
N PRO A 1155 -29.90 12.67 -52.78
CA PRO A 1155 -30.24 14.07 -52.52
C PRO A 1155 -31.53 14.25 -51.72
N GLU A 1156 -32.52 13.39 -51.93
CA GLU A 1156 -33.79 13.39 -51.19
C GLU A 1156 -33.59 13.01 -49.73
N ASP A 1157 -32.75 12.01 -49.42
CA ASP A 1157 -32.46 11.62 -48.04
C ASP A 1157 -31.68 12.71 -47.30
N ILE A 1158 -30.74 13.38 -47.97
CA ILE A 1158 -30.02 14.54 -47.39
C ILE A 1158 -30.99 15.70 -47.15
N ALA A 1159 -31.85 16.01 -48.11
CA ALA A 1159 -32.86 17.05 -47.97
C ALA A 1159 -33.85 16.74 -46.83
N TYR A 1160 -34.21 15.46 -46.67
CA TYR A 1160 -35.07 15.02 -45.57
C TYR A 1160 -34.37 15.13 -44.21
N LEU A 1161 -33.11 14.70 -44.09
CA LEU A 1161 -32.32 14.88 -42.86
C LEU A 1161 -32.08 16.36 -42.50
N ASP A 1162 -31.94 17.24 -43.51
CA ASP A 1162 -31.85 18.68 -43.31
C ASP A 1162 -33.12 19.25 -42.62
N THR A 1163 -34.30 18.61 -42.78
CA THR A 1163 -35.54 19.03 -42.11
C THR A 1163 -35.58 18.75 -40.61
N PHE A 1164 -34.61 17.97 -40.08
CA PHE A 1164 -34.60 17.59 -38.66
C PHE A 1164 -33.95 18.67 -37.78
N ASP A 1165 -33.40 19.72 -38.39
CA ASP A 1165 -32.78 20.82 -37.67
C ASP A 1165 -33.80 21.57 -36.82
N CYS A 1166 -33.68 21.39 -35.51
CA CYS A 1166 -34.48 22.06 -34.51
C CYS A 1166 -33.64 23.05 -33.69
N ASN A 1167 -32.43 23.39 -34.16
CA ASN A 1167 -31.42 24.12 -33.38
C ASN A 1167 -31.11 23.45 -32.03
N GLY A 1168 -31.25 22.12 -31.98
CA GLY A 1168 -31.12 21.31 -30.78
C GLY A 1168 -29.65 21.05 -30.45
N ARG A 1169 -29.05 21.93 -29.65
CA ARG A 1169 -27.70 21.69 -29.11
C ARG A 1169 -27.74 20.58 -28.07
N VAL A 1170 -26.83 19.63 -28.19
CA VAL A 1170 -26.53 18.60 -27.19
C VAL A 1170 -25.36 19.02 -26.28
N CYS A 1171 -24.56 20.00 -26.71
CA CYS A 1171 -23.52 20.64 -25.91
C CYS A 1171 -24.03 21.98 -25.35
N HIS A 1172 -24.67 21.92 -24.18
CA HIS A 1172 -25.07 23.11 -23.42
C HIS A 1172 -23.92 23.58 -22.54
N PHE A 1173 -23.61 24.87 -22.61
CA PHE A 1173 -22.84 25.57 -21.59
C PHE A 1173 -23.70 26.74 -21.12
N VAL A 1174 -23.84 26.88 -19.79
CA VAL A 1174 -24.66 27.89 -19.10
C VAL A 1174 -24.35 29.30 -19.64
N GLU A 1175 -25.41 30.06 -19.94
CA GLU A 1175 -25.35 31.50 -20.20
C GLU A 1175 -24.67 32.30 -19.08
#